data_AF-A0A933FYD3-F1
#
_entry.id   AF-A0A933FYD3-F1
#
_cell.length_a   1.000
_cell.length_b   1.000
_cell.length_c   1.000
_cell.angle_alpha   90.00
_cell.angle_beta   90.00
_cell.angle_gamma   90.00
#
_symmetry.space_group_name_H-M   'P 1'
#
loop_
_entity.id
_entity.type
_entity.pdbx_description
1 polymer ?
#
loop_
_entity_poly.entity_id
_entity_poly.type
_entity_poly.pdbx_seq_one_letter_code
_entity_poly.pdbx_strand_id
1 'polypeptide(L)'
;MSQFYVDLAVPVAVDKLFSYIVPQELQRAVKSGVRAIAPFGKRTVVGLIIRVSNSKPAISNLKPIYDVIDAKPIFSDDLLHLTRWMSDYYFVPLGEVLKAILVQGTLRASKRTVRLNASDVHAILSKLGSPPKQDRLSSRHIGEQATIIKEVSKQGIAVIAQLKKKLRIKSIYSLVNELARQGYVVIEEKISKPKLTPKYERVIEINPTVKEQWQAWLTEVEKQGGNGRLLKQISAVQALHSLKETVVPITTLLKATHTSLSTLRTLERKNLLTISQREVIRTSEYDLYQTSLGAQNIVLNAQQQCALEKIEGGLRNGKYTTYLLHGVTGSGKTQVYIEATREALGRGKSVIILVPEISLTPQIVRRFKFYFGDKVVALHSKMSLGERYDAWRLARDGKYSVVIGPRSAVFAPLNNLGLIVVDEEQESSFKQFDQLPRYHARDVAIMRAKNCNAVVVLGSATPSLESYSNALRGKYTLLELPERVDKAQLPRIEIVDLTEERKKLLNIFIEERRAAFAEDPAKARADKKRFEFGSISELLKKKIEDRLQKKEGIILLQNRRGFSPFIECPDCGYVEMCDNCNITLTYHLTKKHLRCHYCGAVKQPPEVCPKCKGTDIRYRGFGTQRVEDELEKLFPQAYIVRMDLDTTSRRGAHDKILKEFSEGHADILLGTQMVAKGLDFSRVTLVGVISADTQLLLPDFRSVERTFQLMTQVAGRAGRSAIPGEVVIQTYQSNSYCLHHVLTHDFKSFYKEELEYRRELNYPPFSRLILIEFKGKREIDVMNHVLRFASLLKQQNSAFITLGPAPATIARLKGMYRWHIVVKDVKSIDPSGQRVHQAITSAMKAYGQSTVSRKKSVKLVIDVDPIGMM
;
A
#
# COMPACT_ATOMS: atom_id res chain seq x y z
N MET A 1 -33.83 -18.81 -29.65
CA MET A 1 -32.67 -18.05 -29.14
C MET A 1 -32.03 -18.83 -28.00
N SER A 2 -30.71 -19.01 -28.01
CA SER A 2 -29.99 -19.76 -26.98
C SER A 2 -30.06 -19.05 -25.62
N GLN A 3 -30.44 -19.76 -24.57
CA GLN A 3 -30.44 -19.24 -23.20
C GLN A 3 -29.00 -19.10 -22.70
N PHE A 4 -28.63 -17.94 -22.17
CA PHE A 4 -27.31 -17.75 -21.55
C PHE A 4 -27.37 -17.85 -20.02
N TYR A 5 -26.24 -18.28 -19.47
CA TYR A 5 -25.96 -18.41 -18.04
C TYR A 5 -24.62 -17.74 -17.74
N VAL A 6 -24.52 -17.15 -16.56
CA VAL A 6 -23.31 -16.44 -16.11
C VAL A 6 -22.87 -16.90 -14.75
N ASP A 7 -21.55 -17.01 -14.57
CA ASP A 7 -20.94 -17.25 -13.27
C ASP A 7 -20.38 -15.94 -12.72
N LEU A 8 -20.90 -15.52 -11.57
CA LEU A 8 -20.50 -14.29 -10.90
C LEU A 8 -19.55 -14.59 -9.74
N ALA A 9 -18.44 -13.87 -9.69
CA ALA A 9 -17.64 -13.71 -8.49
C ALA A 9 -18.18 -12.53 -7.69
N VAL A 10 -18.71 -12.82 -6.51
CA VAL A 10 -19.26 -11.82 -5.59
C VAL A 10 -18.15 -11.41 -4.62
N PRO A 11 -17.98 -10.10 -4.30
CA PRO A 11 -16.94 -9.61 -3.39
C PRO A 11 -17.29 -9.97 -1.93
N VAL A 12 -17.27 -11.26 -1.61
CA VAL A 12 -17.52 -11.86 -0.30
C VAL A 12 -16.44 -12.91 -0.06
N ALA A 13 -16.16 -13.20 1.21
CA ALA A 13 -15.20 -14.24 1.61
C ALA A 13 -15.82 -15.64 1.45
N VAL A 14 -16.27 -15.98 0.24
CA VAL A 14 -16.78 -17.30 -0.13
C VAL A 14 -16.06 -17.75 -1.37
N ASP A 15 -15.43 -18.90 -1.28
CA ASP A 15 -14.58 -19.47 -2.34
C ASP A 15 -15.41 -20.26 -3.37
N LYS A 16 -16.39 -19.58 -3.97
CA LYS A 16 -17.29 -20.15 -4.99
C LYS A 16 -17.74 -19.08 -5.97
N LEU A 17 -17.90 -19.48 -7.23
CA LEU A 17 -18.69 -18.75 -8.21
C LEU A 17 -20.18 -19.04 -8.01
N PHE A 18 -21.02 -18.09 -8.38
CA PHE A 18 -22.47 -18.21 -8.28
C PHE A 18 -23.08 -18.10 -9.67
N SER A 19 -23.77 -19.15 -10.10
CA SER A 19 -24.39 -19.21 -11.43
C SER A 19 -25.78 -18.56 -11.44
N TYR A 20 -26.08 -17.82 -12.49
CA TYR A 20 -27.34 -17.13 -12.71
C TYR A 20 -27.83 -17.31 -14.14
N ILE A 21 -29.15 -17.20 -14.34
CA ILE A 21 -29.75 -17.14 -15.67
C ILE A 21 -29.73 -15.70 -16.21
N VAL A 22 -29.48 -15.53 -17.50
CA VAL A 22 -29.46 -14.21 -18.16
C VAL A 22 -30.81 -13.93 -18.83
N PRO A 23 -31.55 -12.88 -18.42
CA PRO A 23 -32.75 -12.44 -19.14
C PRO A 23 -32.44 -12.12 -20.61
N GLN A 24 -33.38 -12.38 -21.52
CA GLN A 24 -33.17 -12.19 -22.98
C GLN A 24 -32.68 -10.77 -23.33
N GLU A 25 -33.24 -9.75 -22.69
CA GLU A 25 -32.89 -8.34 -22.88
C GLU A 25 -31.42 -8.02 -22.56
N LEU A 26 -30.82 -8.75 -21.62
CA LEU A 26 -29.46 -8.51 -21.13
C LEU A 26 -28.41 -9.34 -21.89
N GLN A 27 -28.81 -10.27 -22.75
CA GLN A 27 -27.89 -11.20 -23.43
C GLN A 27 -26.82 -10.48 -24.26
N ARG A 28 -27.13 -9.32 -24.86
CA ARG A 28 -26.17 -8.51 -25.62
C ARG A 28 -25.16 -7.75 -24.75
N ALA A 29 -25.54 -7.41 -23.51
CA ALA A 29 -24.72 -6.63 -22.58
C ALA A 29 -23.78 -7.52 -21.75
N VAL A 30 -24.15 -8.78 -21.54
CA VAL A 30 -23.36 -9.74 -20.76
C VAL A 30 -22.07 -10.12 -21.50
N LYS A 31 -20.93 -9.87 -20.85
CA LYS A 31 -19.60 -10.27 -21.30
C LYS A 31 -18.77 -10.76 -20.11
N SER A 32 -17.68 -11.47 -20.35
CA SER A 32 -16.68 -11.69 -19.30
C SER A 32 -16.09 -10.35 -18.87
N GLY A 33 -15.83 -10.18 -17.57
CA GLY A 33 -15.16 -8.97 -17.04
C GLY A 33 -16.05 -7.73 -16.88
N VAL A 34 -17.37 -7.81 -17.10
CA VAL A 34 -18.32 -6.75 -16.72
C VAL A 34 -18.95 -7.03 -15.37
N ARG A 35 -19.41 -6.00 -14.66
CA ARG A 35 -20.15 -6.17 -13.41
C ARG A 35 -21.64 -6.35 -13.68
N ALA A 36 -22.24 -7.28 -12.95
CA ALA A 36 -23.68 -7.54 -12.96
C ALA A 36 -24.27 -7.40 -11.55
N ILE A 37 -25.54 -7.01 -11.52
CA ILE A 37 -26.35 -6.95 -10.31
C ILE A 37 -27.15 -8.23 -10.20
N ALA A 38 -27.03 -8.92 -9.08
CA ALA A 38 -27.68 -10.21 -8.90
C ALA A 38 -28.19 -10.43 -7.47
N PRO A 39 -29.25 -11.24 -7.28
CA PRO A 39 -29.69 -11.65 -5.96
C PRO A 39 -28.71 -12.64 -5.31
N PHE A 40 -28.41 -12.44 -4.03
CA PHE A 40 -27.51 -13.26 -3.24
C PHE A 40 -28.10 -13.51 -1.84
N GLY A 41 -28.79 -14.64 -1.67
CA GLY A 41 -29.58 -14.91 -0.47
C GLY A 41 -30.72 -13.91 -0.33
N LYS A 42 -30.74 -13.15 0.77
CA LYS A 42 -31.74 -12.08 1.05
C LYS A 42 -31.30 -10.69 0.60
N ARG A 43 -30.13 -10.57 -0.04
CA ARG A 43 -29.54 -9.29 -0.45
C ARG A 43 -29.22 -9.26 -1.94
N THR A 44 -29.05 -8.07 -2.49
CA THR A 44 -28.63 -7.78 -3.85
C THR A 44 -27.18 -7.36 -3.81
N VAL A 45 -26.37 -7.93 -4.70
CA VAL A 45 -24.93 -7.70 -4.75
C VAL A 45 -24.52 -7.30 -6.15
N VAL A 46 -23.40 -6.60 -6.24
CA VAL A 46 -22.67 -6.41 -7.49
C VAL A 46 -21.56 -7.45 -7.54
N GLY A 47 -21.60 -8.33 -8.54
CA GLY A 47 -20.56 -9.31 -8.82
C GLY A 47 -19.88 -9.03 -10.15
N LEU A 48 -18.69 -9.58 -10.35
CA LEU A 48 -18.00 -9.58 -11.64
C LEU A 48 -18.37 -10.85 -12.39
N ILE A 49 -18.78 -10.74 -13.65
CA ILE A 49 -19.01 -11.91 -14.51
C ILE A 49 -17.65 -12.52 -14.88
N ILE A 50 -17.44 -13.77 -14.50
CA ILE A 50 -16.19 -14.52 -14.73
C ILE A 50 -16.30 -15.43 -15.95
N ARG A 51 -17.50 -15.95 -16.21
CA ARG A 51 -17.79 -16.85 -17.33
C ARG A 51 -19.20 -16.59 -17.86
N VAL A 52 -19.34 -16.64 -19.17
CA VAL A 52 -20.62 -16.69 -19.88
C VAL A 52 -20.71 -18.06 -20.55
N SER A 53 -21.86 -18.72 -20.47
CA SER A 53 -22.07 -20.05 -21.04
C SER A 53 -23.48 -20.19 -21.63
N ASN A 54 -23.61 -21.06 -22.63
CA ASN A 54 -24.87 -21.48 -23.23
C ASN A 54 -25.38 -22.83 -22.67
N SER A 55 -24.54 -23.54 -21.92
CA SER A 55 -24.87 -24.79 -21.25
C SER A 55 -25.54 -24.54 -19.90
N LYS A 56 -26.71 -25.15 -19.66
CA LYS A 56 -27.40 -25.06 -18.37
C LYS A 56 -26.55 -25.66 -17.25
N PRO A 57 -26.27 -24.93 -16.16
CA PRO A 57 -25.59 -25.47 -14.99
C PRO A 57 -26.36 -26.65 -14.37
N ALA A 58 -25.65 -27.60 -13.77
CA ALA A 58 -26.23 -28.72 -13.00
C ALA A 58 -26.79 -28.28 -11.64
N ILE A 59 -27.49 -27.13 -11.60
CA ILE A 59 -28.07 -26.53 -10.40
C ILE A 59 -29.56 -26.27 -10.66
N SER A 60 -30.43 -26.78 -9.78
CA SER A 60 -31.86 -26.49 -9.77
C SER A 60 -32.15 -25.10 -9.19
N ASN A 61 -33.13 -24.38 -9.73
CA ASN A 61 -33.59 -23.04 -9.28
C ASN A 61 -32.57 -21.89 -9.42
N LEU A 62 -32.08 -21.67 -10.64
CA LEU A 62 -31.27 -20.49 -10.97
C LEU A 62 -32.13 -19.22 -10.89
N LYS A 63 -31.60 -18.20 -10.20
CA LYS A 63 -32.20 -16.85 -10.19
C LYS A 63 -31.68 -16.02 -11.37
N PRO A 64 -32.46 -15.08 -11.92
CA PRO A 64 -31.98 -14.18 -12.95
C PRO A 64 -31.04 -13.13 -12.38
N ILE A 65 -30.08 -12.67 -13.20
CA ILE A 65 -29.42 -11.38 -12.95
C ILE A 65 -30.44 -10.25 -13.16
N TYR A 66 -30.27 -9.16 -12.42
CA TYR A 66 -31.14 -7.99 -12.50
C TYR A 66 -30.68 -6.98 -13.54
N ASP A 67 -29.36 -6.77 -13.68
CA ASP A 67 -28.82 -5.71 -14.55
C ASP A 67 -27.32 -5.92 -14.83
N VAL A 68 -26.79 -5.24 -15.86
CA VAL A 68 -25.36 -5.16 -16.20
C VAL A 68 -24.90 -3.69 -16.10
N ILE A 69 -23.85 -3.43 -15.33
CA ILE A 69 -23.41 -2.07 -15.00
C ILE A 69 -22.52 -1.47 -16.08
N ASP A 70 -21.65 -2.29 -16.68
CA ASP A 70 -20.56 -1.81 -17.53
C ASP A 70 -20.85 -2.09 -19.01
N ALA A 71 -20.74 -1.06 -19.84
CA ALA A 71 -20.87 -1.20 -21.29
C ALA A 71 -19.67 -1.94 -21.94
N LYS A 72 -18.51 -1.90 -21.29
CA LYS A 72 -17.27 -2.56 -21.70
C LYS A 72 -16.69 -3.34 -20.52
N PRO A 73 -15.99 -4.47 -20.76
CA PRO A 73 -15.27 -5.18 -19.72
C PRO A 73 -14.37 -4.23 -18.93
N ILE A 74 -14.50 -4.25 -17.61
CA ILE A 74 -13.65 -3.48 -16.71
C ILE A 74 -12.34 -4.23 -16.43
N PHE A 75 -12.34 -5.54 -16.64
CA PHE A 75 -11.18 -6.42 -16.56
C PHE A 75 -10.98 -7.04 -17.94
N SER A 76 -9.76 -6.98 -18.43
CA SER A 76 -9.30 -7.76 -19.57
C SER A 76 -9.17 -9.24 -19.20
N ASP A 77 -9.11 -10.11 -20.20
CA ASP A 77 -8.98 -11.56 -19.97
C ASP A 77 -7.69 -11.93 -19.23
N ASP A 78 -6.58 -11.21 -19.47
CA ASP A 78 -5.32 -11.40 -18.72
C ASP A 78 -5.49 -11.08 -17.23
N LEU A 79 -6.24 -10.03 -16.89
CA LEU A 79 -6.54 -9.67 -15.50
C LEU A 79 -7.47 -10.69 -14.86
N LEU A 80 -8.46 -11.22 -15.59
CA LEU A 80 -9.32 -12.29 -15.09
C LEU A 80 -8.51 -13.56 -14.79
N HIS A 81 -7.62 -13.96 -15.70
CA HIS A 81 -6.70 -15.08 -15.48
C HIS A 81 -5.78 -14.84 -14.29
N LEU A 82 -5.25 -13.63 -14.16
CA LEU A 82 -4.42 -13.25 -13.01
C LEU A 82 -5.20 -13.37 -11.70
N THR A 83 -6.47 -12.94 -11.66
CA THR A 83 -7.29 -13.02 -10.43
C THR A 83 -7.54 -14.45 -9.99
N ARG A 84 -7.77 -15.38 -10.93
CA ARG A 84 -7.92 -16.81 -10.65
C ARG A 84 -6.61 -17.39 -10.13
N TRP A 85 -5.49 -17.14 -10.83
CA TRP A 85 -4.17 -17.57 -10.38
C TRP A 85 -3.86 -17.06 -8.97
N MET A 86 -4.15 -15.79 -8.66
CA MET A 86 -3.94 -15.24 -7.32
C MET A 86 -4.85 -15.91 -6.27
N SER A 87 -6.10 -16.20 -6.63
CA SER A 87 -7.06 -16.89 -5.76
C SER A 87 -6.52 -18.26 -5.36
N ASP A 88 -6.09 -19.02 -6.36
CA ASP A 88 -5.55 -20.37 -6.20
C ASP A 88 -4.21 -20.33 -5.45
N TYR A 89 -3.23 -19.56 -5.96
CA TYR A 89 -1.86 -19.55 -5.42
C TYR A 89 -1.80 -19.08 -3.97
N TYR A 90 -2.58 -18.06 -3.59
CA TYR A 90 -2.56 -17.50 -2.23
C TYR A 90 -3.62 -18.10 -1.29
N PHE A 91 -4.41 -19.09 -1.73
CA PHE A 91 -5.52 -19.68 -0.97
C PHE A 91 -6.53 -18.64 -0.47
N VAL A 92 -6.88 -17.68 -1.33
CA VAL A 92 -7.79 -16.58 -1.01
C VAL A 92 -9.03 -16.69 -1.89
N PRO A 93 -10.25 -16.54 -1.35
CA PRO A 93 -11.45 -16.53 -2.17
C PRO A 93 -11.38 -15.46 -3.27
N LEU A 94 -11.78 -15.82 -4.49
CA LEU A 94 -11.73 -14.92 -5.64
C LEU A 94 -12.42 -13.57 -5.38
N GLY A 95 -13.51 -13.57 -4.62
CA GLY A 95 -14.20 -12.35 -4.20
C GLY A 95 -13.34 -11.36 -3.39
N GLU A 96 -12.41 -11.85 -2.57
CA GLU A 96 -11.45 -11.01 -1.83
C GLU A 96 -10.32 -10.51 -2.76
N VAL A 97 -9.87 -11.33 -3.71
CA VAL A 97 -8.91 -10.90 -4.74
C VAL A 97 -9.49 -9.75 -5.56
N LEU A 98 -10.76 -9.83 -5.96
CA LEU A 98 -11.42 -8.77 -6.71
C LEU A 98 -11.56 -7.46 -5.92
N LYS A 99 -11.77 -7.53 -4.60
CA LYS A 99 -11.79 -6.32 -3.74
C LYS A 99 -10.44 -5.61 -3.70
N ALA A 100 -9.34 -6.35 -3.78
CA ALA A 100 -8.00 -5.77 -3.78
C ALA A 100 -7.67 -5.05 -5.09
N ILE A 101 -8.26 -5.51 -6.21
CA ILE A 101 -8.01 -4.96 -7.54
C ILE A 101 -8.95 -3.79 -7.87
N LEU A 102 -10.22 -3.87 -7.46
CA LEU A 102 -11.22 -2.84 -7.75
C LEU A 102 -11.01 -1.58 -6.92
N VAL A 103 -11.18 -0.41 -7.55
CA VAL A 103 -11.20 0.87 -6.81
C VAL A 103 -12.40 0.87 -5.87
N GLN A 104 -12.13 0.98 -4.56
CA GLN A 104 -13.15 0.96 -3.52
C GLN A 104 -14.19 2.08 -3.72
N GLY A 105 -15.47 1.75 -3.55
CA GLY A 105 -16.59 2.69 -3.69
C GLY A 105 -17.21 2.76 -5.10
N THR A 106 -16.68 2.00 -6.05
CA THR A 106 -17.31 1.75 -7.36
C THR A 106 -18.41 0.69 -7.32
N LEU A 107 -18.43 -0.15 -6.27
CA LEU A 107 -19.46 -1.16 -6.04
C LEU A 107 -20.72 -0.50 -5.46
N ARG A 108 -21.89 -0.76 -6.07
CA ARG A 108 -23.17 -0.29 -5.55
C ARG A 108 -23.50 -1.05 -4.28
N ALA A 109 -23.80 -0.32 -3.20
CA ALA A 109 -24.35 -0.93 -2.00
C ALA A 109 -25.86 -1.11 -2.18
N SER A 110 -26.37 -2.32 -1.95
CA SER A 110 -27.81 -2.49 -1.74
C SER A 110 -28.17 -1.82 -0.41
N LYS A 111 -29.17 -0.93 -0.43
CA LYS A 111 -29.80 -0.42 0.78
C LYS A 111 -31.14 -1.13 0.92
N ARG A 112 -31.35 -1.77 2.07
CA ARG A 112 -32.68 -2.26 2.44
C ARG A 112 -33.56 -1.06 2.76
N THR A 113 -34.55 -0.82 1.91
CA THR A 113 -35.63 0.12 2.12
C THR A 113 -36.86 -0.64 2.60
N VAL A 114 -37.70 0.05 3.35
CA VAL A 114 -38.97 -0.47 3.84
C VAL A 114 -40.06 0.52 3.41
N ARG A 115 -41.15 -0.01 2.87
CA ARG A 115 -42.37 0.73 2.56
C ARG A 115 -43.56 0.03 3.19
N LEU A 116 -44.66 0.75 3.37
CA LEU A 116 -45.90 0.13 3.83
C LEU A 116 -46.53 -0.70 2.71
N ASN A 117 -47.19 -1.79 3.09
CA ASN A 117 -47.90 -2.65 2.16
C ASN A 117 -49.28 -2.08 1.77
N ALA A 118 -49.90 -1.30 2.65
CA ALA A 118 -51.18 -0.65 2.43
C ALA A 118 -51.10 0.86 2.73
N SER A 119 -51.96 1.64 2.06
CA SER A 119 -52.06 3.10 2.17
C SER A 119 -52.67 3.56 3.50
N ASP A 120 -53.48 2.70 4.14
CA ASP A 120 -54.21 3.03 5.36
C ASP A 120 -53.40 2.68 6.62
N VAL A 121 -52.69 3.69 7.11
CA VAL A 121 -51.84 3.64 8.30
C VAL A 121 -52.69 3.44 9.56
N HIS A 122 -53.94 3.93 9.56
CA HIS A 122 -54.81 3.89 10.73
C HIS A 122 -55.31 2.48 11.00
N ALA A 123 -55.68 1.74 9.93
CA ALA A 123 -56.07 0.33 10.00
C ALA A 123 -54.91 -0.59 10.39
N ILE A 124 -53.67 -0.25 10.03
CA ILE A 124 -52.47 -1.00 10.45
C ILE A 124 -52.21 -0.80 11.94
N LEU A 125 -52.27 0.45 12.42
CA LEU A 125 -52.03 0.79 13.82
C LEU A 125 -53.11 0.23 14.76
N SER A 126 -54.36 0.13 14.32
CA SER A 126 -55.44 -0.51 15.10
C SER A 126 -55.25 -2.03 15.21
N LYS A 127 -54.78 -2.70 14.15
CA LYS A 127 -54.45 -4.15 14.18
C LYS A 127 -53.22 -4.48 15.04
N LEU A 128 -52.27 -3.56 15.14
CA LEU A 128 -51.12 -3.67 16.06
C LEU A 128 -51.50 -3.37 17.52
N GLY A 129 -52.54 -2.56 17.73
CA GLY A 129 -52.99 -2.10 19.03
C GLY A 129 -54.04 -3.00 19.64
N SER A 130 -53.64 -4.13 20.23
CA SER A 130 -54.32 -4.77 21.37
C SER A 130 -53.42 -5.85 22.01
N PRO A 131 -52.49 -5.50 22.92
CA PRO A 131 -51.79 -6.49 23.73
C PRO A 131 -52.66 -6.91 24.95
N PRO A 132 -52.61 -8.19 25.38
CA PRO A 132 -53.09 -8.59 26.70
C PRO A 132 -52.28 -7.87 27.79
N LYS A 133 -52.96 -7.36 28.82
CA LYS A 133 -52.42 -6.47 29.87
C LYS A 133 -51.32 -7.05 30.79
N GLN A 134 -50.69 -8.18 30.49
CA GLN A 134 -49.85 -8.91 31.47
C GLN A 134 -48.35 -9.03 31.15
N ASP A 135 -47.82 -8.47 30.06
CA ASP A 135 -46.38 -8.58 29.75
C ASP A 135 -45.72 -7.24 29.38
N ARG A 136 -44.75 -6.79 30.18
CA ARG A 136 -44.03 -5.50 29.98
C ARG A 136 -43.06 -5.53 28.79
N LEU A 137 -42.59 -6.71 28.38
CA LEU A 137 -41.64 -6.85 27.26
C LEU A 137 -42.33 -6.78 25.89
N SER A 138 -43.58 -7.27 25.81
CA SER A 138 -44.40 -7.23 24.60
C SER A 138 -44.90 -5.82 24.29
N SER A 139 -45.27 -5.03 25.30
CA SER A 139 -45.75 -3.65 25.14
C SER A 139 -44.70 -2.69 24.56
N ARG A 140 -43.42 -2.85 24.95
CA ARG A 140 -42.31 -2.07 24.38
C ARG A 140 -42.02 -2.46 22.92
N HIS A 141 -42.06 -3.74 22.60
CA HIS A 141 -41.86 -4.22 21.22
C HIS A 141 -42.95 -3.69 20.27
N ILE A 142 -44.21 -3.71 20.70
CA ILE A 142 -45.33 -3.18 19.93
C ILE A 142 -45.22 -1.65 19.76
N GLY A 143 -44.81 -0.93 20.82
CA GLY A 143 -44.54 0.51 20.74
C GLY A 143 -43.43 0.87 19.75
N GLU A 144 -42.35 0.09 19.72
CA GLU A 144 -41.25 0.26 18.76
C GLU A 144 -41.70 -0.06 17.32
N GLN A 145 -42.52 -1.10 17.11
CA GLN A 145 -43.13 -1.43 15.81
C GLN A 145 -44.06 -0.32 15.29
N ALA A 146 -44.94 0.22 16.15
CA ALA A 146 -45.82 1.33 15.80
C ALA A 146 -45.04 2.59 15.42
N THR A 147 -43.93 2.86 16.12
CA THR A 147 -43.06 4.00 15.82
C THR A 147 -42.37 3.84 14.47
N ILE A 148 -41.94 2.62 14.13
CA ILE A 148 -41.38 2.31 12.80
C ILE A 148 -42.43 2.58 11.71
N ILE A 149 -43.67 2.10 11.87
CA ILE A 149 -44.75 2.31 10.89
C ILE A 149 -45.09 3.78 10.71
N LYS A 150 -45.21 4.55 11.80
CA LYS A 150 -45.43 6.01 11.74
C LYS A 150 -44.32 6.72 10.97
N GLU A 151 -43.07 6.34 11.19
CA GLU A 151 -41.94 6.99 10.52
C GLU A 151 -41.83 6.59 9.04
N VAL A 152 -42.14 5.35 8.69
CA VAL A 152 -42.20 4.88 7.29
C VAL A 152 -43.35 5.56 6.55
N SER A 153 -44.53 5.72 7.19
CA SER A 153 -45.69 6.43 6.65
C SER A 153 -45.34 7.87 6.23
N LYS A 154 -44.60 8.62 7.06
CA LYS A 154 -44.20 10.00 6.75
C LYS A 154 -43.30 10.13 5.53
N GLN A 155 -42.47 9.12 5.28
CA GLN A 155 -41.45 9.16 4.21
C GLN A 155 -41.88 8.38 2.95
N GLY A 156 -42.95 7.60 3.03
CA GLY A 156 -43.38 6.62 2.02
C GLY A 156 -42.43 5.42 1.93
N ILE A 157 -41.16 5.67 1.61
CA ILE A 157 -40.08 4.68 1.52
C ILE A 157 -38.92 5.14 2.41
N ALA A 158 -38.56 4.32 3.40
CA ALA A 158 -37.50 4.65 4.36
C ALA A 158 -36.33 3.65 4.30
N VAL A 159 -35.08 4.12 4.50
CA VAL A 159 -33.91 3.24 4.59
C VAL A 159 -33.77 2.70 6.02
N ILE A 160 -33.72 1.38 6.20
CA ILE A 160 -33.70 0.74 7.53
C ILE A 160 -32.52 1.23 8.40
N ALA A 161 -31.34 1.46 7.80
CA ALA A 161 -30.18 1.99 8.51
C ALA A 161 -30.39 3.43 9.03
N GLN A 162 -31.15 4.26 8.31
CA GLN A 162 -31.50 5.61 8.74
C GLN A 162 -32.55 5.56 9.85
N LEU A 163 -33.55 4.68 9.73
CA LEU A 163 -34.52 4.43 10.80
C LEU A 163 -33.82 3.99 12.09
N LYS A 164 -32.80 3.12 12.01
CA LYS A 164 -32.00 2.69 13.16
C LYS A 164 -31.40 3.88 13.92
N LYS A 165 -30.81 4.81 13.17
CA LYS A 165 -30.12 5.98 13.72
C LYS A 165 -31.11 7.01 14.27
N LYS A 166 -32.22 7.23 13.57
CA LYS A 166 -33.26 8.20 13.94
C LYS A 166 -34.07 7.76 15.15
N LEU A 167 -34.51 6.50 15.17
CA LEU A 167 -35.35 5.93 16.23
C LEU A 167 -34.55 5.37 17.41
N ARG A 168 -33.21 5.26 17.29
CA ARG A 168 -32.29 4.71 18.30
C ARG A 168 -32.63 3.28 18.77
N ILE A 169 -33.34 2.50 17.95
CA ILE A 169 -33.71 1.11 18.25
C ILE A 169 -32.55 0.17 17.93
N LYS A 170 -32.02 -0.52 18.95
CA LYS A 170 -30.86 -1.43 18.81
C LYS A 170 -31.16 -2.61 17.88
N SER A 171 -32.38 -3.16 17.93
CA SER A 171 -32.86 -4.38 17.26
C SER A 171 -33.74 -4.13 16.02
N ILE A 172 -33.66 -2.95 15.39
CA ILE A 172 -34.63 -2.54 14.36
C ILE A 172 -34.76 -3.51 13.17
N TYR A 173 -33.70 -4.22 12.80
CA TYR A 173 -33.74 -5.19 11.70
C TYR A 173 -34.62 -6.40 12.03
N SER A 174 -34.73 -6.79 13.29
CA SER A 174 -35.61 -7.88 13.73
C SER A 174 -37.07 -7.45 13.61
N LEU A 175 -37.40 -6.28 14.17
CA LEU A 175 -38.75 -5.70 14.15
C LEU A 175 -39.26 -5.46 12.73
N VAL A 176 -38.42 -4.91 11.84
CA VAL A 176 -38.80 -4.69 10.44
C VAL A 176 -39.03 -6.00 9.69
N ASN A 177 -38.24 -7.06 9.99
CA ASN A 177 -38.47 -8.37 9.39
C ASN A 177 -39.75 -9.04 9.93
N GLU A 178 -40.12 -8.78 11.19
CA GLU A 178 -41.35 -9.28 11.81
C GLU A 178 -42.58 -8.58 11.23
N LEU A 179 -42.56 -7.24 11.16
CA LEU A 179 -43.58 -6.45 10.47
C LEU A 179 -43.75 -6.88 9.01
N ALA A 180 -42.66 -7.31 8.35
CA ALA A 180 -42.72 -7.83 6.99
C ALA A 180 -43.38 -9.21 6.90
N ARG A 181 -43.13 -10.11 7.87
CA ARG A 181 -43.83 -11.41 7.96
C ARG A 181 -45.31 -11.24 8.25
N GLN A 182 -45.66 -10.25 9.06
CA GLN A 182 -47.05 -9.89 9.38
C GLN A 182 -47.75 -9.15 8.23
N GLY A 183 -47.04 -8.86 7.14
CA GLY A 183 -47.61 -8.23 5.94
C GLY A 183 -47.82 -6.72 6.05
N TYR A 184 -47.37 -6.07 7.11
CA TYR A 184 -47.54 -4.62 7.31
C TYR A 184 -46.56 -3.77 6.48
N VAL A 185 -45.35 -4.30 6.26
CA VAL A 185 -44.31 -3.61 5.48
C VAL A 185 -43.74 -4.52 4.41
N VAL A 186 -43.38 -3.93 3.27
CA VAL A 186 -42.60 -4.59 2.23
C VAL A 186 -41.16 -4.12 2.36
N ILE A 187 -40.23 -5.06 2.48
CA ILE A 187 -38.80 -4.76 2.46
C ILE A 187 -38.32 -4.89 1.02
N GLU A 188 -37.94 -3.77 0.44
CA GLU A 188 -37.38 -3.71 -0.91
C GLU A 188 -35.90 -3.39 -0.84
N GLU A 189 -35.16 -3.79 -1.86
CA GLU A 189 -33.76 -3.45 -1.97
C GLU A 189 -33.57 -2.41 -3.05
N LYS A 190 -33.36 -1.17 -2.62
CA LYS A 190 -33.03 -0.10 -3.54
C LYS A 190 -31.52 -0.11 -3.77
N ILE A 191 -31.14 -0.40 -5.00
CA ILE A 191 -29.76 -0.26 -5.46
C ILE A 191 -29.40 1.23 -5.36
N SER A 192 -28.45 1.58 -4.49
CA SER A 192 -28.01 2.98 -4.41
C SER A 192 -27.10 3.32 -5.58
N LYS A 193 -27.08 4.60 -5.97
CA LYS A 193 -26.04 5.11 -6.87
C LYS A 193 -24.65 4.75 -6.32
N PRO A 194 -23.67 4.42 -7.18
CA PRO A 194 -22.30 4.18 -6.74
C PRO A 194 -21.78 5.41 -6.01
N LYS A 195 -20.91 5.21 -5.01
CA LYS A 195 -20.36 6.30 -4.19
C LYS A 195 -19.41 7.19 -5.02
N LEU A 196 -18.82 6.63 -6.07
CA LEU A 196 -17.93 7.31 -7.01
C LEU A 196 -18.50 7.25 -8.42
N THR A 197 -18.64 8.41 -9.04
CA THR A 197 -19.01 8.62 -10.44
C THR A 197 -18.04 9.65 -11.05
N PRO A 198 -17.96 9.72 -12.40
CA PRO A 198 -17.46 10.91 -13.09
C PRO A 198 -17.98 12.20 -12.45
N LYS A 199 -17.08 13.16 -12.23
CA LYS A 199 -17.48 14.50 -11.75
C LYS A 199 -17.85 15.31 -12.98
N TYR A 200 -18.99 15.97 -12.95
CA TYR A 200 -19.36 16.93 -13.98
C TYR A 200 -19.38 18.32 -13.38
N GLU A 201 -18.95 19.30 -14.16
CA GLU A 201 -19.23 20.71 -13.90
C GLU A 201 -20.09 21.27 -15.02
N ARG A 202 -20.83 22.33 -14.70
CA ARG A 202 -21.59 23.06 -15.70
C ARG A 202 -20.68 24.09 -16.33
N VAL A 203 -20.60 24.05 -17.65
CA VAL A 203 -19.82 24.99 -18.44
C VAL A 203 -20.76 25.74 -19.38
N ILE A 204 -20.32 26.91 -19.81
CA ILE A 204 -20.93 27.68 -20.86
C ILE A 204 -20.10 27.42 -22.11
N GLU A 205 -20.73 26.85 -23.14
CA GLU A 205 -20.13 26.71 -24.45
C GLU A 205 -20.44 27.96 -25.27
N ILE A 206 -19.38 28.58 -25.77
CA ILE A 206 -19.44 29.79 -26.59
C ILE A 206 -19.27 29.34 -28.04
N ASN A 207 -20.36 29.38 -28.80
CA ASN A 207 -20.33 29.14 -30.24
C ASN A 207 -19.92 30.44 -30.97
N PRO A 208 -19.00 30.41 -31.97
CA PRO A 208 -18.64 31.57 -32.76
C PRO A 208 -19.81 32.41 -33.30
N THR A 209 -20.87 31.78 -33.79
CA THR A 209 -22.09 32.46 -34.29
C THR A 209 -22.87 33.20 -33.20
N VAL A 210 -22.79 32.73 -31.96
CA VAL A 210 -23.44 33.38 -30.80
C VAL A 210 -22.65 34.61 -30.36
N LYS A 211 -21.34 34.66 -30.64
CA LYS A 211 -20.49 35.82 -30.32
C LYS A 211 -20.84 37.06 -31.15
N GLU A 212 -21.25 36.88 -32.40
CA GLU A 212 -21.77 37.95 -33.27
C GLU A 212 -23.12 38.47 -32.76
N GLN A 213 -23.99 37.57 -32.30
CA GLN A 213 -25.28 37.93 -31.69
C GLN A 213 -25.11 38.72 -30.39
N TRP A 214 -24.00 38.55 -29.66
CA TRP A 214 -23.73 39.32 -28.45
C TRP A 214 -23.53 40.79 -28.71
N GLN A 215 -22.84 41.17 -29.79
CA GLN A 215 -22.64 42.59 -30.11
C GLN A 215 -23.97 43.26 -30.46
N ALA A 216 -24.76 42.63 -31.34
CA ALA A 216 -26.08 43.13 -31.71
C ALA A 216 -27.02 43.24 -30.49
N TRP A 217 -26.99 42.22 -29.60
CA TRP A 217 -27.79 42.22 -28.39
C TRP A 217 -27.34 43.27 -27.37
N LEU A 218 -26.03 43.47 -27.17
CA LEU A 218 -25.50 44.48 -26.24
C LEU A 218 -25.90 45.90 -26.68
N THR A 219 -25.81 46.21 -27.99
CA THR A 219 -26.20 47.51 -28.54
C THR A 219 -27.71 47.79 -28.40
N GLU A 220 -28.55 46.76 -28.55
CA GLU A 220 -30.01 46.89 -28.40
C GLU A 220 -30.41 47.15 -26.94
N VAL A 221 -29.73 46.49 -26.00
CA VAL A 221 -30.08 46.56 -24.57
C VAL A 221 -29.57 47.85 -23.92
N GLU A 222 -28.45 48.42 -24.38
CA GLU A 222 -27.94 49.72 -23.93
C GLU A 222 -28.90 50.87 -24.23
N LYS A 223 -29.70 50.78 -25.29
CA LYS A 223 -30.72 51.79 -25.64
C LYS A 223 -31.96 51.79 -24.74
N GLN A 224 -32.22 50.69 -24.00
CA GLN A 224 -33.50 50.49 -23.29
C GLN A 224 -33.50 50.96 -21.82
N GLY A 225 -32.36 51.38 -21.23
CA GLY A 225 -32.28 51.86 -19.84
C GLY A 225 -32.45 50.75 -18.79
N GLY A 226 -31.39 50.43 -18.04
CA GLY A 226 -31.28 49.15 -17.33
C GLY A 226 -31.87 49.09 -15.91
N ASN A 227 -32.89 48.25 -15.73
CA ASN A 227 -33.29 47.71 -14.42
C ASN A 227 -32.18 46.79 -13.85
N GLY A 228 -32.00 46.68 -12.53
CA GLY A 228 -30.82 46.03 -11.90
C GLY A 228 -30.54 44.57 -12.29
N ARG A 229 -31.54 43.88 -12.85
CA ARG A 229 -31.44 42.49 -13.38
C ARG A 229 -30.84 42.42 -14.79
N LEU A 230 -31.00 43.48 -15.59
CA LEU A 230 -30.49 43.59 -16.96
C LEU A 230 -28.99 43.91 -16.96
N LEU A 231 -28.54 44.78 -16.04
CA LEU A 231 -27.12 45.07 -15.80
C LEU A 231 -26.30 43.80 -15.48
N LYS A 232 -26.88 42.88 -14.70
CA LYS A 232 -26.27 41.57 -14.40
C LYS A 232 -26.25 40.60 -15.59
N GLN A 233 -27.13 40.78 -16.58
CA GLN A 233 -27.10 40.03 -17.85
C GLN A 233 -26.02 40.59 -18.77
N ILE A 234 -25.96 41.91 -18.91
CA ILE A 234 -24.93 42.63 -19.70
C ILE A 234 -23.53 42.28 -19.20
N SER A 235 -23.28 42.40 -17.89
CA SER A 235 -21.99 42.06 -17.27
C SER A 235 -21.57 40.60 -17.53
N ALA A 236 -22.53 39.66 -17.52
CA ALA A 236 -22.25 38.26 -17.82
C ALA A 236 -21.86 38.03 -19.28
N VAL A 237 -22.55 38.67 -20.23
CA VAL A 237 -22.26 38.55 -21.67
C VAL A 237 -20.94 39.27 -22.02
N GLN A 238 -20.68 40.45 -21.46
CA GLN A 238 -19.42 41.17 -21.65
C GLN A 238 -18.20 40.39 -21.12
N ALA A 239 -18.33 39.79 -19.93
CA ALA A 239 -17.28 38.95 -19.36
C ALA A 239 -17.04 37.67 -20.18
N LEU A 240 -18.07 37.11 -20.83
CA LEU A 240 -17.90 36.00 -21.77
C LEU A 240 -17.27 36.45 -23.10
N HIS A 241 -17.62 37.64 -23.60
CA HIS A 241 -17.09 38.18 -24.86
C HIS A 241 -15.59 38.49 -24.78
N SER A 242 -15.09 38.95 -23.62
CA SER A 242 -13.69 39.27 -23.39
C SER A 242 -12.78 38.04 -23.24
N LEU A 243 -13.35 36.87 -22.95
CA LEU A 243 -12.59 35.62 -22.87
C LEU A 243 -12.28 35.07 -24.26
N LYS A 244 -11.05 34.58 -24.43
CA LYS A 244 -10.61 33.86 -25.65
C LYS A 244 -10.98 32.37 -25.63
N GLU A 245 -11.45 31.88 -24.48
CA GLU A 245 -11.83 30.48 -24.31
C GLU A 245 -13.22 30.19 -24.89
N THR A 246 -13.39 29.03 -25.52
CA THR A 246 -14.68 28.59 -26.09
C THR A 246 -15.56 27.87 -25.07
N VAL A 247 -15.02 27.52 -23.90
CA VAL A 247 -15.73 26.79 -22.85
C VAL A 247 -15.35 27.37 -21.49
N VAL A 248 -16.33 27.95 -20.78
CA VAL A 248 -16.09 28.66 -19.52
C VAL A 248 -16.87 28.01 -18.37
N PRO A 249 -16.23 27.63 -17.25
CA PRO A 249 -16.94 27.12 -16.08
C PRO A 249 -17.91 28.16 -15.50
N ILE A 250 -19.16 27.75 -15.23
CA ILE A 250 -20.17 28.66 -14.64
C ILE A 250 -19.67 29.29 -13.34
N THR A 251 -18.95 28.53 -12.52
CA THR A 251 -18.44 29.04 -11.24
C THR A 251 -17.44 30.18 -11.40
N THR A 252 -16.61 30.16 -12.45
CA THR A 252 -15.67 31.23 -12.78
C THR A 252 -16.43 32.49 -13.16
N LEU A 253 -17.44 32.36 -14.03
CA LEU A 253 -18.26 33.50 -14.47
C LEU A 253 -19.09 34.09 -13.32
N LEU A 254 -19.72 33.26 -12.49
CA LEU A 254 -20.50 33.73 -11.33
C LEU A 254 -19.64 34.50 -10.33
N LYS A 255 -18.38 34.08 -10.11
CA LYS A 255 -17.43 34.80 -9.25
C LYS A 255 -16.98 36.13 -9.87
N ALA A 256 -16.67 36.14 -11.17
CA ALA A 256 -16.19 37.34 -11.85
C ALA A 256 -17.26 38.43 -12.00
N THR A 257 -18.53 38.03 -12.15
CA THR A 257 -19.63 38.96 -12.49
C THR A 257 -20.63 39.19 -11.35
N HIS A 258 -20.43 38.52 -10.20
CA HIS A 258 -21.37 38.51 -9.06
C HIS A 258 -22.84 38.25 -9.46
N THR A 259 -23.06 37.55 -10.58
CA THR A 259 -24.38 37.22 -11.10
C THR A 259 -24.92 35.93 -10.48
N SER A 260 -26.13 35.52 -10.86
CA SER A 260 -26.77 34.32 -10.35
C SER A 260 -27.00 33.28 -11.44
N LEU A 261 -27.16 32.01 -11.04
CA LEU A 261 -27.47 30.92 -11.98
C LEU A 261 -28.80 31.14 -12.71
N SER A 262 -29.76 31.84 -12.10
CA SER A 262 -31.03 32.17 -12.74
C SER A 262 -30.87 33.21 -13.85
N THR A 263 -29.90 34.13 -13.73
CA THR A 263 -29.51 35.05 -14.81
C THR A 263 -28.95 34.28 -16.01
N LEU A 264 -28.03 33.35 -15.78
CA LEU A 264 -27.45 32.53 -16.85
C LEU A 264 -28.49 31.65 -17.56
N ARG A 265 -29.42 31.04 -16.82
CA ARG A 265 -30.57 30.31 -17.41
C ARG A 265 -31.51 31.20 -18.22
N THR A 266 -31.55 32.50 -17.94
CA THR A 266 -32.35 33.44 -18.72
C THR A 266 -31.65 33.79 -20.03
N LEU A 267 -30.32 33.95 -20.00
CA LEU A 267 -29.51 34.09 -21.21
C LEU A 267 -29.55 32.82 -22.09
N GLU A 268 -29.55 31.64 -21.47
CA GLU A 268 -29.75 30.36 -22.17
C GLU A 268 -31.10 30.30 -22.90
N ARG A 269 -32.19 30.69 -22.23
CA ARG A 269 -33.53 30.77 -22.87
C ARG A 269 -33.62 31.80 -23.99
N LYS A 270 -32.75 32.81 -23.98
CA LYS A 270 -32.61 33.80 -25.06
C LYS A 270 -31.68 33.33 -26.18
N ASN A 271 -31.20 32.07 -26.13
CA ASN A 271 -30.22 31.50 -27.06
C ASN A 271 -28.88 32.26 -27.11
N LEU A 272 -28.57 33.07 -26.10
CA LEU A 272 -27.33 33.84 -26.02
C LEU A 272 -26.18 33.02 -25.42
N LEU A 273 -26.44 31.86 -24.84
CA LEU A 273 -25.40 30.94 -24.37
C LEU A 273 -25.97 29.52 -24.29
N THR A 274 -25.09 28.51 -24.30
CA THR A 274 -25.49 27.11 -24.09
C THR A 274 -24.86 26.61 -22.79
N ILE A 275 -25.67 26.07 -21.87
CA ILE A 275 -25.15 25.43 -20.66
C ILE A 275 -25.07 23.92 -20.90
N SER A 276 -23.86 23.41 -21.00
CA SER A 276 -23.61 21.97 -21.10
C SER A 276 -23.01 21.43 -19.81
N GLN A 277 -22.95 20.10 -19.70
CA GLN A 277 -22.19 19.43 -18.65
C GLN A 277 -20.90 18.89 -19.24
N ARG A 278 -19.77 19.33 -18.70
CA ARG A 278 -18.45 18.82 -19.05
C ARG A 278 -17.94 17.94 -17.92
N GLU A 279 -17.37 16.80 -18.27
CA GLU A 279 -16.69 15.96 -17.29
C GLU A 279 -15.42 16.66 -16.79
N VAL A 280 -15.28 16.76 -15.47
CA VAL A 280 -14.08 17.25 -14.79
C VAL A 280 -13.25 16.06 -14.34
N ILE A 281 -12.11 15.89 -14.97
CA ILE A 281 -11.09 14.94 -14.54
C ILE A 281 -10.44 15.52 -13.28
N ARG A 282 -10.50 14.79 -12.17
CA ARG A 282 -9.83 15.20 -10.93
C ARG A 282 -8.33 15.01 -11.11
N THR A 283 -7.60 16.10 -11.22
CA THR A 283 -6.14 16.11 -11.37
C THR A 283 -5.45 15.90 -10.03
N SER A 284 -4.38 15.11 -10.07
CA SER A 284 -3.46 14.92 -8.96
C SER A 284 -2.38 16.01 -8.96
N GLU A 285 -1.67 16.15 -7.85
CA GLU A 285 -0.53 17.07 -7.69
C GLU A 285 0.58 16.80 -8.74
N TYR A 286 0.67 15.56 -9.23
CA TYR A 286 1.62 15.16 -10.28
C TYR A 286 1.20 15.62 -11.68
N ASP A 287 -0.05 16.04 -11.86
CA ASP A 287 -0.56 16.57 -13.14
C ASP A 287 -0.17 18.03 -13.38
N LEU A 288 0.44 18.67 -12.38
CA LEU A 288 0.92 20.05 -12.46
C LEU A 288 2.38 20.19 -12.91
N TYR A 289 3.13 19.08 -13.02
CA TYR A 289 4.52 19.14 -13.48
C TYR A 289 4.58 19.55 -14.95
N GLN A 290 5.37 20.60 -15.24
CA GLN A 290 5.55 21.14 -16.58
C GLN A 290 6.06 20.06 -17.56
N THR A 291 5.40 19.97 -18.71
CA THR A 291 5.83 19.22 -19.89
C THR A 291 6.78 20.07 -20.71
N SER A 292 8.07 19.76 -20.70
CA SER A 292 8.96 20.25 -21.76
C SER A 292 8.87 19.27 -22.93
N LEU A 293 8.24 19.71 -24.02
CA LEU A 293 8.29 19.02 -25.31
C LEU A 293 9.72 19.10 -25.84
N GLY A 294 10.49 18.03 -25.62
CA GLY A 294 11.85 17.90 -26.14
C GLY A 294 12.85 17.40 -25.11
N ALA A 295 12.69 16.16 -24.65
CA ALA A 295 13.77 15.51 -23.92
C ALA A 295 14.93 15.26 -24.89
N GLN A 296 16.12 15.80 -24.59
CA GLN A 296 17.34 15.49 -25.33
C GLN A 296 17.57 13.98 -25.32
N ASN A 297 17.99 13.41 -26.45
CA ASN A 297 18.41 12.01 -26.52
C ASN A 297 19.69 11.85 -25.68
N ILE A 298 19.56 11.22 -24.52
CA ILE A 298 20.71 10.84 -23.70
C ILE A 298 21.44 9.71 -24.43
N VAL A 299 22.73 9.91 -24.71
CA VAL A 299 23.58 8.86 -25.26
C VAL A 299 23.82 7.81 -24.18
N LEU A 300 23.42 6.57 -24.45
CA LEU A 300 23.66 5.44 -23.56
C LEU A 300 25.11 4.98 -23.66
N ASN A 301 25.67 4.49 -22.55
CA ASN A 301 26.95 3.78 -22.61
C ASN A 301 26.78 2.37 -23.22
N ALA A 302 27.90 1.71 -23.58
CA ALA A 302 27.87 0.40 -24.24
C ALA A 302 27.13 -0.69 -23.44
N GLN A 303 27.23 -0.66 -22.11
CA GLN A 303 26.59 -1.64 -21.22
C GLN A 303 25.06 -1.43 -21.18
N GLN A 304 24.62 -0.17 -21.07
CA GLN A 304 23.21 0.22 -21.13
C GLN A 304 22.60 -0.09 -22.49
N GLN A 305 23.34 0.18 -23.57
CA GLN A 305 22.91 -0.11 -24.94
C GLN A 305 22.73 -1.62 -25.16
N CYS A 306 23.70 -2.44 -24.76
CA CYS A 306 23.59 -3.91 -24.83
C CYS A 306 22.40 -4.45 -24.01
N ALA A 307 22.18 -3.91 -22.80
CA ALA A 307 21.03 -4.28 -21.99
C ALA A 307 19.70 -3.89 -22.67
N LEU A 308 19.63 -2.69 -23.23
CA LEU A 308 18.47 -2.20 -23.96
C LEU A 308 18.18 -3.07 -25.19
N GLU A 309 19.16 -3.36 -26.03
CA GLU A 309 18.99 -4.18 -27.25
C GLU A 309 18.38 -5.55 -26.97
N LYS A 310 18.78 -6.19 -25.85
CA LYS A 310 18.17 -7.45 -25.40
C LYS A 310 16.71 -7.27 -24.99
N ILE A 311 16.41 -6.22 -24.22
CA ILE A 311 15.03 -5.89 -23.81
C ILE A 311 14.17 -5.60 -25.04
N GLU A 312 14.66 -4.81 -26.00
CA GLU A 312 14.00 -4.52 -27.27
C GLU A 312 13.79 -5.78 -28.11
N GLY A 313 14.76 -6.69 -28.14
CA GLY A 313 14.60 -8.01 -28.78
C GLY A 313 13.42 -8.78 -28.18
N GLY A 314 13.27 -8.75 -26.86
CA GLY A 314 12.11 -9.31 -26.16
C GLY A 314 10.79 -8.64 -26.57
N LEU A 315 10.78 -7.30 -26.65
CA LEU A 315 9.61 -6.52 -27.08
C LEU A 315 9.24 -6.79 -28.54
N ARG A 316 10.24 -6.95 -29.43
CA ARG A 316 10.08 -7.30 -30.85
C ARG A 316 9.44 -8.67 -31.04
N ASN A 317 9.91 -9.66 -30.28
CA ASN A 317 9.43 -11.03 -30.39
C ASN A 317 7.97 -11.20 -29.92
N GLY A 318 7.45 -10.25 -29.13
CA GLY A 318 6.08 -10.31 -28.61
C GLY A 318 5.81 -11.52 -27.72
N LYS A 319 6.86 -12.07 -27.09
CA LYS A 319 6.80 -13.22 -26.19
C LYS A 319 7.16 -12.80 -24.78
N TYR A 320 6.51 -13.44 -23.81
CA TYR A 320 6.86 -13.27 -22.41
C TYR A 320 8.35 -13.57 -22.17
N THR A 321 9.05 -12.59 -21.62
CA THR A 321 10.46 -12.69 -21.26
C THR A 321 10.71 -11.90 -19.98
N THR A 322 11.53 -12.42 -19.06
CA THR A 322 11.89 -11.73 -17.82
C THR A 322 13.39 -11.46 -17.80
N TYR A 323 13.74 -10.19 -17.62
CA TYR A 323 15.11 -9.70 -17.47
C TYR A 323 15.35 -9.29 -16.03
N LEU A 324 16.50 -9.71 -15.47
CA LEU A 324 17.03 -9.15 -14.23
C LEU A 324 18.10 -8.13 -14.60
N LEU A 325 17.80 -6.84 -14.50
CA LEU A 325 18.73 -5.76 -14.70
C LEU A 325 19.47 -5.48 -13.38
N HIS A 326 20.62 -6.14 -13.23
CA HIS A 326 21.51 -5.97 -12.10
C HIS A 326 22.51 -4.85 -12.40
N GLY A 327 22.39 -3.71 -11.72
CA GLY A 327 23.30 -2.60 -11.94
C GLY A 327 23.59 -1.83 -10.67
N VAL A 328 24.85 -1.47 -10.44
CA VAL A 328 25.27 -0.74 -9.24
C VAL A 328 24.49 0.58 -9.06
N THR A 329 24.51 1.13 -7.85
CA THR A 329 23.90 2.45 -7.61
C THR A 329 24.59 3.50 -8.48
N GLY A 330 23.81 4.27 -9.26
CA GLY A 330 24.35 5.23 -10.23
C GLY A 330 24.66 4.67 -11.62
N SER A 331 24.40 3.39 -11.90
CA SER A 331 24.62 2.78 -13.24
C SER A 331 23.61 3.20 -14.32
N GLY A 332 22.63 4.04 -13.97
CA GLY A 332 21.66 4.58 -14.93
C GLY A 332 20.54 3.62 -15.33
N LYS A 333 20.20 2.62 -14.50
CA LYS A 333 19.05 1.71 -14.72
C LYS A 333 17.77 2.43 -15.15
N THR A 334 17.46 3.56 -14.51
CA THR A 334 16.28 4.37 -14.84
C THR A 334 16.27 4.82 -16.30
N GLN A 335 17.43 5.12 -16.89
CA GLN A 335 17.52 5.51 -18.29
C GLN A 335 17.17 4.32 -19.20
N VAL A 336 17.67 3.12 -18.90
CA VAL A 336 17.29 1.89 -19.62
C VAL A 336 15.78 1.67 -19.55
N TYR A 337 15.12 1.94 -18.41
CA TYR A 337 13.66 1.83 -18.31
C TYR A 337 12.93 2.84 -19.20
N ILE A 338 13.43 4.07 -19.28
CA ILE A 338 12.86 5.14 -20.11
C ILE A 338 12.97 4.75 -21.59
N GLU A 339 14.14 4.30 -22.03
CA GLU A 339 14.34 3.87 -23.42
C GLU A 339 13.50 2.63 -23.77
N ALA A 340 13.46 1.63 -22.91
CA ALA A 340 12.58 0.46 -23.09
C ALA A 340 11.09 0.85 -23.12
N THR A 341 10.69 1.85 -22.33
CA THR A 341 9.33 2.41 -22.37
C THR A 341 9.06 3.13 -23.68
N ARG A 342 10.02 3.91 -24.19
CA ARG A 342 9.91 4.59 -25.49
C ARG A 342 9.69 3.57 -26.61
N GLU A 343 10.46 2.48 -26.63
CA GLU A 343 10.30 1.41 -27.61
C GLU A 343 8.93 0.71 -27.49
N ALA A 344 8.50 0.37 -26.27
CA ALA A 344 7.19 -0.25 -26.05
C ALA A 344 6.04 0.65 -26.54
N LEU A 345 6.09 1.95 -26.22
CA LEU A 345 5.10 2.93 -26.68
C LEU A 345 5.15 3.12 -28.20
N GLY A 346 6.33 3.11 -28.81
CA GLY A 346 6.51 3.17 -30.27
C GLY A 346 5.82 2.01 -31.00
N ARG A 347 5.71 0.86 -30.34
CA ARG A 347 4.98 -0.33 -30.82
C ARG A 347 3.49 -0.34 -30.46
N GLY A 348 2.96 0.76 -29.93
CA GLY A 348 1.56 0.86 -29.48
C GLY A 348 1.24 0.00 -28.25
N LYS A 349 2.24 -0.40 -27.47
CA LYS A 349 2.06 -1.14 -26.22
C LYS A 349 2.01 -0.19 -25.03
N SER A 350 1.31 -0.58 -23.97
CA SER A 350 1.29 0.16 -22.70
C SER A 350 2.33 -0.37 -21.71
N VAL A 351 2.66 0.43 -20.69
CA VAL A 351 3.73 0.15 -19.73
C VAL A 351 3.27 0.35 -18.28
N ILE A 352 3.70 -0.55 -17.39
CA ILE A 352 3.57 -0.39 -15.93
C ILE A 352 4.96 -0.24 -15.32
N ILE A 353 5.15 0.79 -14.49
CA ILE A 353 6.36 0.98 -13.69
C ILE A 353 5.99 0.84 -12.21
N LEU A 354 6.46 -0.23 -11.59
CA LEU A 354 6.32 -0.47 -10.16
C LEU A 354 7.53 0.10 -9.44
N VAL A 355 7.26 0.97 -8.46
CA VAL A 355 8.28 1.63 -7.63
C VAL A 355 8.08 1.30 -6.16
N PRO A 356 9.12 1.31 -5.31
CA PRO A 356 8.96 1.04 -3.88
C PRO A 356 8.30 2.22 -3.18
N GLU A 357 7.27 1.94 -2.40
CA GLU A 357 6.57 2.91 -1.54
C GLU A 357 6.13 4.22 -2.24
N ILE A 358 5.46 5.10 -1.51
CA ILE A 358 4.89 6.34 -2.09
C ILE A 358 5.90 7.48 -2.07
N SER A 359 6.88 7.44 -1.16
CA SER A 359 7.91 8.46 -1.00
C SER A 359 8.82 8.57 -2.23
N LEU A 360 9.04 7.48 -2.97
CA LEU A 360 9.90 7.46 -4.16
C LEU A 360 9.15 7.69 -5.48
N THR A 361 7.81 7.70 -5.42
CA THR A 361 6.96 7.91 -6.61
C THR A 361 7.16 9.29 -7.26
N PRO A 362 7.33 10.42 -6.54
CA PRO A 362 7.42 11.75 -7.17
C PRO A 362 8.58 11.92 -8.14
N GLN A 363 9.78 11.45 -7.79
CA GLN A 363 10.97 11.61 -8.63
C GLN A 363 10.86 10.84 -9.94
N ILE A 364 10.43 9.57 -9.86
CA ILE A 364 10.23 8.72 -11.04
C ILE A 364 9.07 9.26 -11.89
N VAL A 365 7.95 9.65 -11.27
CA VAL A 365 6.83 10.24 -12.01
C VAL A 365 7.23 11.52 -12.74
N ARG A 366 7.99 12.42 -12.08
CA ARG A 366 8.49 13.65 -12.71
C ARG A 366 9.38 13.34 -13.90
N ARG A 367 10.32 12.39 -13.77
CA ARG A 367 11.18 11.97 -14.89
C ARG A 367 10.37 11.38 -16.03
N PHE A 368 9.45 10.46 -15.78
CA PHE A 368 8.65 9.86 -16.86
C PHE A 368 7.70 10.88 -17.52
N LYS A 369 7.13 11.82 -16.76
CA LYS A 369 6.33 12.91 -17.33
C LYS A 369 7.14 13.86 -18.20
N PHE A 370 8.40 14.11 -17.84
CA PHE A 370 9.32 14.87 -18.68
C PHE A 370 9.51 14.22 -20.07
N TYR A 371 9.60 12.89 -20.15
CA TYR A 371 9.80 12.18 -21.42
C TYR A 371 8.51 11.90 -22.20
N PHE A 372 7.40 11.59 -21.52
CA PHE A 372 6.19 11.04 -22.16
C PHE A 372 4.93 11.92 -21.97
N GLY A 373 5.04 13.02 -21.23
CA GLY A 373 3.98 14.00 -21.00
C GLY A 373 2.68 13.39 -20.49
N ASP A 374 1.58 13.75 -21.15
CA ASP A 374 0.21 13.40 -20.75
C ASP A 374 -0.13 11.91 -20.91
N LYS A 375 0.79 11.09 -21.44
CA LYS A 375 0.62 9.63 -21.52
C LYS A 375 0.83 8.94 -20.16
N VAL A 376 1.39 9.64 -19.17
CA VAL A 376 1.78 9.09 -17.87
C VAL A 376 0.79 9.47 -16.77
N VAL A 377 0.41 8.49 -15.96
CA VAL A 377 -0.40 8.70 -14.74
C VAL A 377 0.19 7.98 -13.53
N ALA A 378 0.13 8.62 -12.36
CA ALA A 378 0.48 8.00 -11.09
C ALA A 378 -0.75 7.32 -10.47
N LEU A 379 -0.58 6.14 -9.86
CA LEU A 379 -1.65 5.41 -9.17
C LEU A 379 -1.18 4.91 -7.79
N HIS A 380 -1.55 5.61 -6.72
CA HIS A 380 -1.11 5.27 -5.35
C HIS A 380 -2.14 5.59 -4.25
N SER A 381 -1.87 5.13 -3.02
CA SER A 381 -2.84 5.20 -1.91
C SER A 381 -3.08 6.61 -1.34
N LYS A 382 -2.10 7.53 -1.45
CA LYS A 382 -2.25 8.96 -1.07
C LYS A 382 -3.21 9.76 -1.97
N MET A 383 -3.61 9.25 -3.15
CA MET A 383 -4.61 9.90 -4.00
C MET A 383 -5.99 9.80 -3.36
N SER A 384 -6.84 10.81 -3.59
CA SER A 384 -8.24 10.73 -3.22
C SER A 384 -8.94 9.58 -3.97
N LEU A 385 -10.03 9.05 -3.41
CA LEU A 385 -10.79 7.99 -4.08
C LEU A 385 -11.30 8.42 -5.47
N GLY A 386 -11.60 9.71 -5.64
CA GLY A 386 -12.03 10.29 -6.91
C GLY A 386 -10.90 10.34 -7.94
N GLU A 387 -9.73 10.87 -7.56
CA GLU A 387 -8.55 10.89 -8.44
C GLU A 387 -8.15 9.48 -8.89
N ARG A 388 -8.10 8.53 -7.95
CA ARG A 388 -7.74 7.14 -8.28
C ARG A 388 -8.76 6.49 -9.21
N TYR A 389 -10.05 6.79 -9.02
CA TYR A 389 -11.10 6.30 -9.90
C TYR A 389 -10.95 6.85 -11.32
N ASP A 390 -10.70 8.16 -11.45
CA ASP A 390 -10.53 8.81 -12.76
C ASP A 390 -9.27 8.28 -13.47
N ALA A 391 -8.13 8.22 -12.77
CA ALA A 391 -6.88 7.64 -13.29
C ALA A 391 -7.05 6.19 -13.75
N TRP A 392 -7.70 5.36 -12.94
CA TRP A 392 -7.97 3.95 -13.26
C TRP A 392 -8.86 3.81 -14.49
N ARG A 393 -9.93 4.60 -14.59
CA ARG A 393 -10.86 4.58 -15.74
C ARG A 393 -10.18 5.08 -17.01
N LEU A 394 -9.42 6.17 -16.93
CA LEU A 394 -8.72 6.76 -18.07
C LEU A 394 -7.59 5.86 -18.57
N ALA A 395 -6.91 5.11 -17.68
CA ALA A 395 -5.96 4.07 -18.08
C ALA A 395 -6.66 2.94 -18.87
N ARG A 396 -7.81 2.47 -18.39
CA ARG A 396 -8.65 1.47 -19.09
C ARG A 396 -9.11 1.95 -20.45
N ASP A 397 -9.52 3.20 -20.55
CA ASP A 397 -10.03 3.78 -21.78
C ASP A 397 -8.90 4.18 -22.75
N GLY A 398 -7.63 3.92 -22.39
CA GLY A 398 -6.46 4.12 -23.25
C GLY A 398 -5.94 5.55 -23.29
N LYS A 399 -6.46 6.46 -22.44
CA LYS A 399 -5.96 7.85 -22.35
C LYS A 399 -4.55 7.92 -21.78
N TYR A 400 -4.21 7.01 -20.87
CA TYR A 400 -2.87 6.84 -20.35
C TYR A 400 -2.26 5.54 -20.88
N SER A 401 -1.01 5.62 -21.33
CA SER A 401 -0.25 4.47 -21.83
C SER A 401 0.84 4.02 -20.85
N VAL A 402 1.18 4.85 -19.87
CA VAL A 402 2.16 4.54 -18.82
C VAL A 402 1.52 4.76 -17.45
N VAL A 403 1.54 3.73 -16.60
CA VAL A 403 1.06 3.82 -15.21
C VAL A 403 2.22 3.58 -14.26
N ILE A 404 2.42 4.50 -13.32
CA ILE A 404 3.49 4.45 -12.32
C ILE A 404 2.88 4.36 -10.94
N GLY A 405 3.38 3.48 -10.08
CA GLY A 405 2.95 3.46 -8.69
C GLY A 405 3.55 2.34 -7.86
N PRO A 406 3.16 2.25 -6.58
CA PRO A 406 3.58 1.17 -5.69
C PRO A 406 2.91 -0.15 -6.07
N ARG A 407 3.05 -1.18 -5.21
CA ARG A 407 2.50 -2.54 -5.38
C ARG A 407 1.11 -2.65 -6.05
N SER A 408 0.15 -1.78 -5.71
CA SER A 408 -1.21 -1.86 -6.25
C SER A 408 -1.33 -1.47 -7.73
N ALA A 409 -0.36 -0.74 -8.29
CA ALA A 409 -0.33 -0.36 -9.69
C ALA A 409 -0.14 -1.57 -10.63
N VAL A 410 0.30 -2.72 -10.09
CA VAL A 410 0.37 -3.98 -10.84
C VAL A 410 -0.98 -4.43 -11.40
N PHE A 411 -2.09 -3.89 -10.88
CA PHE A 411 -3.44 -4.17 -11.35
C PHE A 411 -4.04 -3.07 -12.25
N ALA A 412 -3.23 -2.10 -12.69
CA ALA A 412 -3.71 -1.04 -13.57
C ALA A 412 -4.31 -1.64 -14.85
N PRO A 413 -5.54 -1.24 -15.24
CA PRO A 413 -6.25 -1.81 -16.38
C PRO A 413 -5.72 -1.16 -17.66
N LEU A 414 -4.58 -1.61 -18.17
CA LEU A 414 -4.03 -1.09 -19.42
C LEU A 414 -4.33 -2.05 -20.57
N ASN A 415 -4.66 -1.50 -21.73
CA ASN A 415 -4.83 -2.26 -22.96
C ASN A 415 -3.46 -2.47 -23.62
N ASN A 416 -3.23 -3.63 -24.22
CA ASN A 416 -1.99 -3.96 -24.94
C ASN A 416 -0.72 -3.82 -24.07
N LEU A 417 -0.77 -4.29 -22.82
CA LEU A 417 0.39 -4.28 -21.92
C LEU A 417 1.57 -5.03 -22.54
N GLY A 418 2.68 -4.34 -22.77
CA GLY A 418 3.88 -4.90 -23.40
C GLY A 418 5.13 -4.86 -22.52
N LEU A 419 5.17 -3.99 -21.50
CA LEU A 419 6.31 -3.88 -20.58
C LEU A 419 5.83 -3.67 -19.14
N ILE A 420 6.42 -4.41 -18.21
CA ILE A 420 6.32 -4.15 -16.77
C ILE A 420 7.73 -3.99 -16.20
N VAL A 421 8.03 -2.84 -15.62
CA VAL A 421 9.27 -2.61 -14.88
C VAL A 421 8.99 -2.69 -13.39
N VAL A 422 9.82 -3.40 -12.65
CA VAL A 422 9.81 -3.43 -11.18
C VAL A 422 11.13 -2.88 -10.70
N ASP A 423 11.16 -1.62 -10.26
CA ASP A 423 12.35 -0.97 -9.75
C ASP A 423 12.58 -1.32 -8.27
N GLU A 424 13.84 -1.54 -7.91
CA GLU A 424 14.28 -2.08 -6.61
C GLU A 424 13.48 -3.34 -6.22
N GLU A 425 13.43 -4.33 -7.11
CA GLU A 425 12.59 -5.53 -6.99
C GLU A 425 12.70 -6.32 -5.67
N GLN A 426 13.86 -6.23 -5.00
CA GLN A 426 14.15 -6.83 -3.70
C GLN A 426 13.36 -6.21 -2.53
N GLU A 427 12.70 -5.07 -2.75
CA GLU A 427 12.05 -4.31 -1.70
C GLU A 427 10.86 -5.02 -1.06
N SER A 428 10.95 -5.17 0.27
CA SER A 428 9.90 -5.77 1.11
C SER A 428 8.51 -5.12 0.98
N SER A 429 8.45 -3.84 0.56
CA SER A 429 7.19 -3.11 0.39
C SER A 429 6.28 -3.68 -0.70
N PHE A 430 6.84 -4.47 -1.64
CA PHE A 430 6.09 -5.18 -2.67
C PHE A 430 5.26 -6.35 -2.13
N LYS A 431 5.54 -6.87 -0.94
CA LYS A 431 4.68 -7.85 -0.25
C LYS A 431 3.56 -7.15 0.51
N GLN A 432 2.34 -7.63 0.33
CA GLN A 432 1.17 -7.19 1.10
C GLN A 432 0.98 -8.03 2.37
N PHE A 433 0.82 -7.38 3.53
CA PHE A 433 0.66 -8.05 4.83
C PHE A 433 -0.71 -7.84 5.48
N ASP A 434 -1.25 -6.62 5.42
CA ASP A 434 -2.41 -6.19 6.22
C ASP A 434 -3.75 -6.73 5.71
N GLN A 435 -3.84 -6.98 4.41
CA GLN A 435 -5.08 -7.31 3.72
C GLN A 435 -4.90 -8.53 2.83
N LEU A 436 -5.96 -9.32 2.69
CA LEU A 436 -6.00 -10.40 1.72
C LEU A 436 -6.23 -9.81 0.31
N PRO A 437 -5.61 -10.37 -0.74
CA PRO A 437 -4.58 -11.42 -0.69
C PRO A 437 -3.22 -10.89 -0.21
N ARG A 438 -2.43 -11.73 0.46
CA ARG A 438 -1.04 -11.42 0.87
C ARG A 438 -0.07 -11.66 -0.29
N TYR A 439 -0.28 -10.96 -1.40
CA TYR A 439 0.50 -11.15 -2.62
C TYR A 439 1.84 -10.42 -2.60
N HIS A 440 2.78 -10.92 -3.39
CA HIS A 440 4.02 -10.21 -3.71
C HIS A 440 3.92 -9.57 -5.11
N ALA A 441 4.01 -8.25 -5.21
CA ALA A 441 3.76 -7.52 -6.45
C ALA A 441 4.73 -7.87 -7.59
N ARG A 442 6.01 -8.15 -7.28
CA ARG A 442 7.00 -8.67 -8.24
C ARG A 442 6.50 -9.96 -8.92
N ASP A 443 6.09 -10.93 -8.12
CA ASP A 443 5.68 -12.24 -8.63
C ASP A 443 4.34 -12.13 -9.39
N VAL A 444 3.43 -11.27 -8.92
CA VAL A 444 2.21 -10.90 -9.66
C VAL A 444 2.53 -10.22 -10.99
N ALA A 445 3.55 -9.34 -11.05
CA ALA A 445 3.97 -8.69 -12.28
C ALA A 445 4.52 -9.71 -13.29
N ILE A 446 5.32 -10.66 -12.83
CA ILE A 446 5.83 -11.77 -13.66
C ILE A 446 4.68 -12.60 -14.22
N MET A 447 3.73 -13.00 -13.38
CA MET A 447 2.58 -13.79 -13.81
C MET A 447 1.64 -13.01 -14.73
N ARG A 448 1.46 -11.71 -14.48
CA ARG A 448 0.68 -10.84 -15.35
C ARG A 448 1.33 -10.73 -16.72
N ALA A 449 2.63 -10.49 -16.79
CA ALA A 449 3.36 -10.41 -18.04
C ALA A 449 3.32 -11.72 -18.82
N LYS A 450 3.40 -12.87 -18.12
CA LYS A 450 3.21 -14.18 -18.73
C LYS A 450 1.82 -14.32 -19.37
N ASN A 451 0.78 -13.82 -18.72
CA ASN A 451 -0.60 -13.88 -19.23
C ASN A 451 -0.85 -12.96 -20.43
N CYS A 452 -0.11 -11.86 -20.58
CA CYS A 452 -0.26 -10.91 -21.69
C CYS A 452 0.89 -10.92 -22.70
N ASN A 453 1.82 -11.89 -22.60
CA ASN A 453 3.04 -11.96 -23.41
C ASN A 453 3.89 -10.68 -23.37
N ALA A 454 3.95 -10.02 -22.22
CA ALA A 454 4.75 -8.82 -22.00
C ALA A 454 6.17 -9.13 -21.53
N VAL A 455 7.06 -8.17 -21.70
CA VAL A 455 8.40 -8.19 -21.12
C VAL A 455 8.35 -7.69 -19.68
N VAL A 456 9.13 -8.33 -18.79
CA VAL A 456 9.35 -7.86 -17.43
C VAL A 456 10.81 -7.48 -17.25
N VAL A 457 11.05 -6.31 -16.67
CA VAL A 457 12.39 -5.88 -16.24
C VAL A 457 12.37 -5.72 -14.73
N LEU A 458 13.07 -6.63 -14.04
CA LEU A 458 13.32 -6.57 -12.61
C LEU A 458 14.62 -5.80 -12.41
N GLY A 459 14.53 -4.59 -11.89
CA GLY A 459 15.67 -3.71 -11.72
C GLY A 459 16.16 -3.69 -10.28
N SER A 460 17.47 -3.84 -10.09
CA SER A 460 18.05 -3.76 -8.74
C SER A 460 19.55 -3.50 -8.76
N ALA A 461 20.05 -2.82 -7.73
CA ALA A 461 21.47 -2.82 -7.39
C ALA A 461 21.86 -3.98 -6.47
N THR A 462 20.90 -4.56 -5.76
CA THR A 462 21.09 -5.67 -4.83
C THR A 462 19.93 -6.66 -4.96
N PRO A 463 19.88 -7.45 -6.06
CA PRO A 463 18.74 -8.31 -6.39
C PRO A 463 18.32 -9.23 -5.24
N SER A 464 17.06 -9.62 -5.16
CA SER A 464 16.67 -10.65 -4.19
C SER A 464 17.35 -11.98 -4.55
N LEU A 465 17.67 -12.80 -3.55
CA LEU A 465 18.25 -14.12 -3.80
C LEU A 465 17.34 -15.00 -4.65
N GLU A 466 16.02 -14.84 -4.53
CA GLU A 466 15.07 -15.51 -5.40
C GLU A 466 15.22 -15.09 -6.87
N SER A 467 15.34 -13.79 -7.14
CA SER A 467 15.49 -13.28 -8.51
C SER A 467 16.85 -13.65 -9.10
N TYR A 468 17.92 -13.50 -8.33
CA TYR A 468 19.28 -13.86 -8.77
C TYR A 468 19.39 -15.37 -9.03
N SER A 469 18.86 -16.21 -8.14
CA SER A 469 18.84 -17.66 -8.34
C SER A 469 18.03 -18.07 -9.57
N ASN A 470 16.92 -17.41 -9.88
CA ASN A 470 16.16 -17.65 -11.11
C ASN A 470 16.95 -17.24 -12.36
N ALA A 471 17.73 -16.17 -12.30
CA ALA A 471 18.62 -15.77 -13.40
C ALA A 471 19.75 -16.79 -13.61
N LEU A 472 20.40 -17.25 -12.54
CA LEU A 472 21.44 -18.29 -12.61
C LEU A 472 20.92 -19.63 -13.18
N ARG A 473 19.65 -19.95 -12.96
CA ARG A 473 18.98 -21.14 -13.52
C ARG A 473 18.46 -20.95 -14.95
N GLY A 474 18.68 -19.78 -15.56
CA GLY A 474 18.19 -19.46 -16.90
C GLY A 474 16.68 -19.18 -17.00
N LYS A 475 15.95 -19.07 -15.87
CA LYS A 475 14.54 -18.65 -15.89
C LYS A 475 14.39 -17.18 -16.24
N TYR A 476 15.34 -16.35 -15.80
CA TYR A 476 15.46 -14.94 -16.17
C TYR A 476 16.76 -14.75 -16.97
N THR A 477 16.79 -13.74 -17.83
CA THR A 477 18.04 -13.32 -18.48
C THR A 477 18.70 -12.23 -17.62
N LEU A 478 19.92 -12.49 -17.15
CA LEU A 478 20.72 -11.51 -16.38
C LEU A 478 21.31 -10.45 -17.33
N LEU A 479 21.09 -9.19 -17.00
CA LEU A 479 21.68 -8.02 -17.68
C LEU A 479 22.48 -7.24 -16.63
N GLU A 480 23.80 -7.10 -16.82
CA GLU A 480 24.69 -6.47 -15.84
C GLU A 480 25.12 -5.06 -16.27
N LEU A 481 25.04 -4.11 -15.34
CA LEU A 481 25.59 -2.75 -15.46
C LEU A 481 26.57 -2.50 -14.29
N PRO A 482 27.80 -3.04 -14.37
CA PRO A 482 28.77 -3.02 -13.27
C PRO A 482 29.32 -1.61 -12.95
N GLU A 483 29.28 -0.69 -13.91
CA GLU A 483 29.89 0.63 -13.78
C GLU A 483 28.86 1.75 -13.60
N ARG A 484 29.26 2.83 -12.90
CA ARG A 484 28.47 4.05 -12.81
C ARG A 484 28.59 4.88 -14.10
N VAL A 485 27.53 5.61 -14.44
CA VAL A 485 27.49 6.42 -15.68
C VAL A 485 28.53 7.54 -15.68
N ASP A 486 28.75 8.14 -14.51
CA ASP A 486 29.68 9.23 -14.27
C ASP A 486 31.13 8.77 -14.06
N LYS A 487 31.40 7.45 -14.13
CA LYS A 487 32.68 6.83 -13.79
C LYS A 487 33.18 7.16 -12.37
N ALA A 488 32.28 7.61 -11.46
CA ALA A 488 32.65 7.89 -10.09
C ALA A 488 33.11 6.61 -9.38
N GLN A 489 34.15 6.72 -8.56
CA GLN A 489 34.67 5.60 -7.79
C GLN A 489 33.67 5.15 -6.71
N LEU A 490 33.65 3.85 -6.43
CA LEU A 490 32.91 3.34 -5.28
C LEU A 490 33.53 3.89 -3.99
N PRO A 491 32.70 4.18 -2.98
CA PRO A 491 33.20 4.80 -1.76
C PRO A 491 34.05 3.81 -0.95
N ARG A 492 35.03 4.36 -0.23
CA ARG A 492 35.83 3.59 0.72
C ARG A 492 34.98 3.25 1.94
N ILE A 493 34.89 1.97 2.28
CA ILE A 493 34.14 1.49 3.43
C ILE A 493 35.11 1.11 4.54
N GLU A 494 34.87 1.60 5.76
CA GLU A 494 35.61 1.25 6.98
C GLU A 494 34.63 0.66 8.01
N ILE A 495 34.97 -0.49 8.58
CA ILE A 495 34.20 -1.11 9.67
C ILE A 495 34.86 -0.76 11.00
N VAL A 496 34.05 -0.31 11.96
CA VAL A 496 34.44 -0.09 13.35
C VAL A 496 33.85 -1.19 14.22
N ASP A 497 34.74 -1.92 14.91
CA ASP A 497 34.35 -2.85 15.96
C ASP A 497 34.11 -2.09 17.27
N LEU A 498 32.83 -1.95 17.64
CA LEU A 498 32.42 -1.26 18.86
C LEU A 498 32.83 -2.01 20.14
N THR A 499 33.10 -3.32 20.06
CA THR A 499 33.57 -4.12 21.19
C THR A 499 34.99 -3.72 21.55
N GLU A 500 35.88 -3.64 20.57
CA GLU A 500 37.28 -3.27 20.76
C GLU A 500 37.42 -1.78 21.12
N GLU A 501 36.65 -0.90 20.48
CA GLU A 501 36.63 0.53 20.82
C GLU A 501 36.15 0.76 22.25
N ARG A 502 35.08 0.08 22.68
CA ARG A 502 34.58 0.17 24.06
C ARG A 502 35.63 -0.30 25.07
N LYS A 503 36.32 -1.41 24.81
CA LYS A 503 37.40 -1.91 25.67
C LYS A 503 38.53 -0.88 25.80
N LYS A 504 38.96 -0.30 24.68
CA LYS A 504 40.02 0.71 24.65
C LYS A 504 39.63 1.96 25.47
N LEU A 505 38.44 2.51 25.24
CA LEU A 505 37.96 3.69 25.97
C LEU A 505 37.73 3.41 27.45
N LEU A 506 37.26 2.20 27.80
CA LEU A 506 37.10 1.79 29.19
C LEU A 506 38.44 1.73 29.92
N ASN A 507 39.49 1.20 29.28
CA ASN A 507 40.83 1.14 29.86
C ASN A 507 41.38 2.56 30.12
N ILE A 508 41.25 3.46 29.14
CA ILE A 508 41.64 4.87 29.28
C ILE A 508 40.89 5.51 30.45
N PHE A 509 39.57 5.32 30.55
CA PHE A 509 38.78 5.86 31.65
C PHE A 509 39.19 5.30 33.02
N ILE A 510 39.54 4.02 33.09
CA ILE A 510 40.04 3.38 34.32
C ILE A 510 41.39 3.98 34.72
N GLU A 511 42.29 4.20 33.76
CA GLU A 511 43.60 4.82 34.00
C GLU A 511 43.46 6.27 34.47
N GLU A 512 42.62 7.08 33.81
CA GLU A 512 42.30 8.44 34.23
C GLU A 512 41.71 8.48 35.65
N ARG A 513 40.79 7.55 35.97
CA ARG A 513 40.23 7.45 37.32
C ARG A 513 41.31 7.08 38.32
N ARG A 514 42.18 6.13 38.02
CA ARG A 514 43.29 5.73 38.91
C ARG A 514 44.25 6.90 39.15
N ALA A 515 44.62 7.64 38.12
CA ALA A 515 45.45 8.84 38.23
C ALA A 515 44.78 9.91 39.12
N ALA A 516 43.52 10.24 38.86
CA ALA A 516 42.77 11.20 39.67
C ALA A 516 42.61 10.75 41.13
N PHE A 517 42.43 9.45 41.38
CA PHE A 517 42.40 8.88 42.73
C PHE A 517 43.77 8.93 43.43
N ALA A 518 44.87 8.81 42.69
CA ALA A 518 46.22 8.93 43.21
C ALA A 518 46.59 10.39 43.53
N GLU A 519 46.09 11.35 42.74
CA GLU A 519 46.29 12.78 42.97
C GLU A 519 45.46 13.33 44.14
N ASP A 520 44.15 13.06 44.18
CA ASP A 520 43.25 13.53 45.25
C ASP A 520 42.08 12.56 45.47
N PRO A 521 42.18 11.65 46.46
CA PRO A 521 41.14 10.68 46.77
C PRO A 521 39.80 11.29 47.18
N ALA A 522 39.80 12.48 47.81
CA ALA A 522 38.58 13.12 48.30
C ALA A 522 37.79 13.74 47.13
N LYS A 523 38.50 14.44 46.23
CA LYS A 523 37.91 15.02 45.01
C LYS A 523 37.47 13.94 44.02
N ALA A 524 38.24 12.87 43.85
CA ALA A 524 37.87 11.74 42.99
C ALA A 524 36.61 11.00 43.47
N ARG A 525 36.40 10.89 44.80
CA ARG A 525 35.15 10.33 45.39
C ARG A 525 33.94 11.25 45.21
N ALA A 526 34.14 12.56 45.25
CA ALA A 526 33.08 13.55 45.03
C ALA A 526 32.65 13.62 43.54
N ASP A 527 33.58 13.38 42.62
CA ASP A 527 33.34 13.37 41.18
C ASP A 527 32.61 12.09 40.74
N LYS A 528 31.29 12.20 40.53
CA LYS A 528 30.42 11.09 40.09
C LYS A 528 30.51 10.77 38.59
N LYS A 529 31.59 11.17 37.90
CA LYS A 529 31.82 10.84 36.48
C LYS A 529 31.69 9.34 36.25
N ARG A 530 30.76 8.96 35.36
CA ARG A 530 30.52 7.57 34.95
C ARG A 530 31.13 7.35 33.58
N PHE A 531 31.58 6.13 33.30
CA PHE A 531 31.95 5.74 31.96
C PHE A 531 30.71 5.79 31.06
N GLU A 532 30.73 6.66 30.07
CA GLU A 532 29.68 6.77 29.06
C GLU A 532 30.24 6.32 27.71
N PHE A 533 29.59 5.31 27.13
CA PHE A 533 29.87 4.88 25.77
C PHE A 533 28.72 5.35 24.87
N GLY A 534 29.04 6.28 23.98
CA GLY A 534 28.10 6.87 23.02
C GLY A 534 27.64 5.88 21.95
N SER A 535 26.73 6.32 21.08
CA SER A 535 26.33 5.55 19.89
C SER A 535 27.21 5.84 18.66
N ILE A 536 28.08 6.86 18.76
CA ILE A 536 28.98 7.31 17.69
C ILE A 536 30.43 7.06 18.12
N SER A 537 31.15 6.27 17.33
CA SER A 537 32.58 5.94 17.45
C SER A 537 33.47 7.16 17.21
N GLU A 538 34.69 7.11 17.71
CA GLU A 538 35.67 8.18 17.55
C GLU A 538 36.02 8.41 16.07
N LEU A 539 36.10 7.33 15.28
CA LEU A 539 36.32 7.43 13.84
C LEU A 539 35.18 8.17 13.14
N LEU A 540 33.93 7.82 13.45
CA LEU A 540 32.78 8.48 12.83
C LEU A 540 32.68 9.95 13.27
N LYS A 541 32.96 10.27 14.53
CA LYS A 541 33.02 11.67 15.01
C LYS A 541 34.03 12.49 14.22
N LYS A 542 35.26 11.99 14.07
CA LYS A 542 36.32 12.67 13.33
C LYS A 542 35.94 12.91 11.87
N LYS A 543 35.33 11.92 11.20
CA LYS A 543 34.89 12.09 9.82
C LYS A 543 33.70 13.06 9.70
N ILE A 544 32.76 13.06 10.65
CA ILE A 544 31.67 14.05 10.69
C ILE A 544 32.25 15.47 10.79
N GLU A 545 33.17 15.70 11.73
CA GLU A 545 33.79 17.00 11.94
C GLU A 545 34.49 17.54 10.68
N ASP A 546 35.30 16.70 10.02
CA ASP A 546 35.97 17.05 8.77
C ASP A 546 34.98 17.46 7.66
N ARG A 547 33.85 16.76 7.54
CA ARG A 547 32.83 17.08 6.53
C ARG A 547 32.02 18.32 6.84
N LEU A 548 31.73 18.58 8.12
CA LEU A 548 31.12 19.83 8.57
C LEU A 548 32.01 21.03 8.23
N GLN A 549 33.34 20.92 8.44
CA GLN A 549 34.30 21.96 8.07
C GLN A 549 34.31 22.22 6.55
N LYS A 550 34.18 21.16 5.74
CA LYS A 550 34.11 21.25 4.27
C LYS A 550 32.74 21.64 3.72
N LYS A 551 31.72 21.79 4.58
CA LYS A 551 30.31 22.02 4.21
C LYS A 551 29.73 20.95 3.29
N GLU A 552 30.23 19.73 3.41
CA GLU A 552 29.76 18.57 2.66
C GLU A 552 28.59 17.89 3.39
N GLY A 553 27.70 17.22 2.65
CA GLY A 553 26.52 16.58 3.21
C GLY A 553 26.83 15.24 3.87
N ILE A 554 26.21 14.99 5.02
CA ILE A 554 26.39 13.76 5.80
C ILE A 554 25.04 13.02 5.92
N ILE A 555 25.05 11.71 5.67
CA ILE A 555 23.90 10.84 5.93
C ILE A 555 24.22 9.89 7.08
N LEU A 556 23.34 9.84 8.08
CA LEU A 556 23.46 8.89 9.19
C LEU A 556 22.28 7.92 9.18
N LEU A 557 22.59 6.62 9.17
CA LEU A 557 21.62 5.54 9.21
C LEU A 557 21.54 4.95 10.62
N GLN A 558 20.39 5.13 11.27
CA GLN A 558 20.00 4.36 12.43
C GLN A 558 19.06 3.23 11.99
N ASN A 559 19.59 2.02 11.85
CA ASN A 559 18.80 0.86 11.48
C ASN A 559 18.04 0.33 12.70
N ARG A 560 16.84 0.86 12.93
CA ARG A 560 15.98 0.43 14.04
C ARG A 560 14.58 0.09 13.56
N ARG A 561 14.40 -1.13 13.05
CA ARG A 561 13.05 -1.71 12.92
C ARG A 561 12.72 -2.50 14.19
N GLY A 562 11.53 -2.30 14.74
CA GLY A 562 10.90 -3.24 15.67
C GLY A 562 11.03 -2.98 17.17
N PHE A 563 11.86 -2.03 17.61
CA PHE A 563 11.84 -1.60 19.01
C PHE A 563 11.26 -0.18 19.08
N SER A 564 10.10 -0.06 19.67
CA SER A 564 9.55 1.23 20.08
C SER A 564 10.29 1.76 21.32
N PRO A 565 10.35 3.07 21.58
CA PRO A 565 10.77 3.57 22.90
C PRO A 565 9.92 2.92 23.98
N PHE A 566 10.51 2.27 24.97
CA PHE A 566 9.82 1.63 26.09
C PHE A 566 10.47 2.05 27.40
N ILE A 567 9.78 1.85 28.51
CA ILE A 567 10.35 2.11 29.82
C ILE A 567 10.94 0.82 30.41
N GLU A 568 12.10 0.94 31.03
CA GLU A 568 12.81 -0.13 31.69
C GLU A 568 13.28 0.35 33.07
N CYS A 569 13.08 -0.46 34.11
CA CYS A 569 13.74 -0.26 35.39
C CYS A 569 15.13 -0.92 35.34
N PRO A 570 16.23 -0.16 35.52
CA PRO A 570 17.58 -0.69 35.52
C PRO A 570 17.87 -1.57 36.75
N ASP A 571 17.17 -1.36 37.87
CA ASP A 571 17.41 -2.10 39.11
C ASP A 571 16.87 -3.54 39.06
N CYS A 572 15.75 -3.79 38.36
CA CYS A 572 15.10 -5.11 38.34
C CYS A 572 14.65 -5.61 36.96
N GLY A 573 14.97 -4.87 35.89
CA GLY A 573 14.62 -5.20 34.51
C GLY A 573 13.12 -5.10 34.19
N TYR A 574 12.32 -4.44 35.04
CA TYR A 574 10.89 -4.29 34.77
C TYR A 574 10.65 -3.49 33.49
N VAL A 575 9.83 -4.02 32.58
CA VAL A 575 9.35 -3.33 31.39
C VAL A 575 7.83 -3.32 31.39
N GLU A 576 7.24 -2.19 31.06
CA GLU A 576 5.77 -2.08 31.02
C GLU A 576 5.20 -2.72 29.75
N MET A 577 4.35 -3.72 29.95
CA MET A 577 3.74 -4.53 28.90
C MET A 577 2.29 -4.13 28.66
N CYS A 578 1.82 -4.32 27.43
CA CYS A 578 0.43 -4.12 27.07
C CYS A 578 -0.44 -5.29 27.52
N ASP A 579 -1.44 -5.06 28.36
CA ASP A 579 -2.35 -6.13 28.85
C ASP A 579 -3.10 -6.85 27.71
N ASN A 580 -3.32 -6.14 26.59
CA ASN A 580 -4.08 -6.66 25.46
C ASN A 580 -3.20 -7.40 24.43
N CYS A 581 -1.91 -7.12 24.38
CA CYS A 581 -1.00 -7.65 23.35
C CYS A 581 0.20 -8.40 23.94
N ASN A 582 0.45 -8.33 25.24
CA ASN A 582 1.63 -8.85 25.91
C ASN A 582 2.94 -8.52 25.18
N ILE A 583 3.06 -7.25 24.77
CA ILE A 583 4.24 -6.66 24.13
C ILE A 583 4.59 -5.38 24.86
N THR A 584 5.83 -4.92 24.71
CA THR A 584 6.30 -3.67 25.31
C THR A 584 5.47 -2.47 24.84
N LEU A 585 5.07 -1.61 25.78
CA LEU A 585 4.38 -0.36 25.44
C LEU A 585 5.36 0.68 24.91
N THR A 586 4.90 1.47 23.94
CA THR A 586 5.67 2.56 23.32
C THR A 586 5.48 3.87 24.08
N TYR A 587 6.54 4.50 24.58
CA TYR A 587 6.47 5.82 25.17
C TYR A 587 6.40 6.92 24.11
N HIS A 588 5.36 7.76 24.15
CA HIS A 588 5.22 8.94 23.29
C HIS A 588 5.57 10.21 24.04
N LEU A 589 6.69 10.85 23.67
CA LEU A 589 7.22 12.06 24.30
C LEU A 589 6.28 13.27 24.21
N THR A 590 5.70 13.51 23.03
CA THR A 590 4.80 14.66 22.80
C THR A 590 3.52 14.62 23.62
N LYS A 591 3.07 13.42 23.98
CA LYS A 591 1.82 13.22 24.72
C LYS A 591 2.02 12.62 26.11
N LYS A 592 3.27 12.45 26.54
CA LYS A 592 3.74 11.91 27.83
C LYS A 592 2.96 10.66 28.30
N HIS A 593 2.69 9.71 27.41
CA HIS A 593 2.01 8.46 27.78
C HIS A 593 2.61 7.24 27.08
N LEU A 594 2.36 6.07 27.66
CA LEU A 594 2.66 4.78 27.06
C LEU A 594 1.50 4.35 26.16
N ARG A 595 1.78 3.92 24.93
CA ARG A 595 0.79 3.47 23.96
C ARG A 595 1.23 2.17 23.31
N CYS A 596 0.30 1.23 23.20
CA CYS A 596 0.53 0.05 22.38
C CYS A 596 0.39 0.42 20.90
N HIS A 597 1.45 0.23 20.10
CA HIS A 597 1.41 0.49 18.66
C HIS A 597 0.34 -0.35 17.93
N TYR A 598 0.06 -1.54 18.43
CA TYR A 598 -0.85 -2.47 17.77
C TYR A 598 -2.30 -2.27 18.17
N CYS A 599 -2.64 -2.25 19.46
CA CYS A 599 -4.04 -2.12 19.90
C CYS A 599 -4.46 -0.69 20.24
N GLY A 600 -3.52 0.25 20.32
CA GLY A 600 -3.80 1.64 20.67
C GLY A 600 -4.11 1.87 22.15
N ALA A 601 -4.06 0.85 23.00
CA ALA A 601 -4.22 1.01 24.46
C ALA A 601 -3.21 2.02 24.99
N VAL A 602 -3.67 2.92 25.86
CA VAL A 602 -2.87 3.97 26.48
C VAL A 602 -2.76 3.71 27.98
N LYS A 603 -1.56 3.82 28.54
CA LYS A 603 -1.28 3.83 29.99
C LYS A 603 -0.43 5.05 30.33
N GLN A 604 -0.51 5.51 31.58
CA GLN A 604 0.46 6.48 32.08
C GLN A 604 1.77 5.76 32.44
N PRO A 605 2.94 6.38 32.23
CA PRO A 605 4.19 5.84 32.75
C PRO A 605 4.13 5.85 34.30
N PRO A 606 4.52 4.75 34.98
CA PRO A 606 4.64 4.74 36.42
C PRO A 606 5.76 5.69 36.87
N GLU A 607 5.59 6.36 38.01
CA GLU A 607 6.63 7.21 38.62
C GLU A 607 7.67 6.39 39.40
N VAL A 608 7.28 5.21 39.87
CA VAL A 608 8.14 4.24 40.58
C VAL A 608 7.94 2.85 40.01
N CYS A 609 8.99 2.03 40.02
CA CYS A 609 8.93 0.68 39.49
C CYS A 609 7.84 -0.13 40.21
N PRO A 610 6.84 -0.69 39.50
CA PRO A 610 5.80 -1.52 40.12
C PRO A 610 6.36 -2.78 40.79
N LYS A 611 7.51 -3.29 40.32
CA LYS A 611 8.13 -4.55 40.75
C LYS A 611 9.11 -4.38 41.92
N CYS A 612 10.08 -3.47 41.84
CA CYS A 612 11.10 -3.29 42.88
C CYS A 612 10.98 -1.97 43.65
N LYS A 613 10.00 -1.11 43.32
CA LYS A 613 9.82 0.24 43.89
C LYS A 613 10.98 1.22 43.67
N GLY A 614 11.98 0.87 42.85
CA GLY A 614 13.04 1.79 42.43
C GLY A 614 12.49 3.02 41.69
N THR A 615 13.16 4.16 41.87
CA THR A 615 12.77 5.46 41.29
C THR A 615 13.46 5.77 39.96
N ASP A 616 14.53 5.04 39.61
CA ASP A 616 15.20 5.18 38.31
C ASP A 616 14.39 4.41 37.25
N ILE A 617 13.49 5.07 36.52
CA ILE A 617 12.84 4.50 35.33
C ILE A 617 13.48 5.11 34.10
N ARG A 618 14.15 4.28 33.30
CA ARG A 618 14.83 4.70 32.08
C ARG A 618 13.96 4.50 30.88
N TYR A 619 13.95 5.50 30.02
CA TYR A 619 13.34 5.43 28.71
C TYR A 619 14.36 4.80 27.77
N ARG A 620 14.19 3.51 27.48
CA ARG A 620 14.98 2.79 26.49
C ARG A 620 14.38 2.99 25.12
N GLY A 621 15.24 3.04 24.12
CA GLY A 621 14.74 3.01 22.76
C GLY A 621 14.30 4.36 22.20
N PHE A 622 15.06 5.40 22.46
CA PHE A 622 15.13 6.55 21.58
C PHE A 622 16.03 6.13 20.40
N GLY A 623 15.45 6.01 19.20
CA GLY A 623 16.15 5.52 18.02
C GLY A 623 16.97 6.63 17.38
N THR A 624 16.44 7.19 16.30
CA THR A 624 16.95 8.39 15.64
C THR A 624 17.00 9.58 16.60
N GLN A 625 16.01 9.75 17.48
CA GLN A 625 16.00 10.87 18.43
C GLN A 625 17.16 10.87 19.44
N ARG A 626 17.63 9.69 19.90
CA ARG A 626 18.81 9.65 20.79
C ARG A 626 20.07 10.09 20.08
N VAL A 627 20.20 9.62 18.84
CA VAL A 627 21.35 9.93 17.99
C VAL A 627 21.31 11.42 17.65
N GLU A 628 20.13 12.00 17.42
CA GLU A 628 19.92 13.45 17.27
C GLU A 628 20.37 14.21 18.52
N ASP A 629 19.86 13.86 19.72
CA ASP A 629 20.27 14.49 20.98
C ASP A 629 21.79 14.35 21.25
N GLU A 630 22.40 13.23 20.84
CA GLU A 630 23.85 13.00 20.96
C GLU A 630 24.64 13.84 19.94
N LEU A 631 24.15 13.96 18.70
CA LEU A 631 24.75 14.80 17.66
C LEU A 631 24.65 16.28 17.99
N GLU A 632 23.53 16.76 18.53
CA GLU A 632 23.36 18.15 18.96
C GLU A 632 24.35 18.53 20.08
N LYS A 633 24.69 17.58 20.96
CA LYS A 633 25.71 17.77 22.00
C LYS A 633 27.13 17.77 21.44
N LEU A 634 27.41 16.88 20.50
CA LEU A 634 28.75 16.74 19.90
C LEU A 634 29.06 17.85 18.89
N PHE A 635 28.04 18.31 18.14
CA PHE A 635 28.16 19.29 17.07
C PHE A 635 27.05 20.36 17.17
N PRO A 636 27.09 21.26 18.16
CA PRO A 636 26.04 22.27 18.39
C PRO A 636 25.77 23.21 17.21
N GLN A 637 26.78 23.40 16.35
CA GLN A 637 26.72 24.26 15.17
C GLN A 637 26.12 23.58 13.92
N ALA A 638 25.92 22.25 13.93
CA ALA A 638 25.41 21.52 12.78
C ALA A 638 23.88 21.54 12.72
N TYR A 639 23.31 21.81 11.54
CA TYR A 639 21.86 21.71 11.37
C TYR A 639 21.46 20.29 10.98
N ILE A 640 20.73 19.62 11.87
CA ILE A 640 20.33 18.22 11.74
C ILE A 640 18.87 18.14 11.33
N VAL A 641 18.57 17.31 10.33
CA VAL A 641 17.19 17.01 9.94
C VAL A 641 16.93 15.51 10.03
N ARG A 642 15.81 15.15 10.67
CA ARG A 642 15.41 13.76 10.91
C ARG A 642 14.36 13.26 9.93
N MET A 643 14.63 12.12 9.29
CA MET A 643 13.72 11.42 8.40
C MET A 643 13.32 10.04 8.96
N ASP A 644 12.16 9.99 9.60
CA ASP A 644 11.51 8.76 10.07
C ASP A 644 9.99 8.80 9.86
N LEU A 645 9.30 7.74 10.28
CA LEU A 645 7.84 7.62 10.11
C LEU A 645 7.07 8.74 10.83
N ASP A 646 7.59 9.25 11.95
CA ASP A 646 6.92 10.25 12.78
C ASP A 646 7.03 11.64 12.14
N THR A 647 8.21 12.02 11.65
CA THR A 647 8.44 13.32 10.99
C THR A 647 7.79 13.42 9.61
N THR A 648 7.49 12.29 8.98
CA THR A 648 7.02 12.24 7.59
C THR A 648 5.55 11.86 7.40
N SER A 649 4.79 11.79 8.50
CA SER A 649 3.38 11.40 8.50
C SER A 649 2.43 12.37 7.75
N ARG A 650 2.83 13.63 7.57
CA ARG A 650 2.03 14.67 6.87
C ARG A 650 2.29 14.68 5.35
N ARG A 651 1.27 15.05 4.57
CA ARG A 651 1.39 15.20 3.10
C ARG A 651 2.42 16.30 2.78
N GLY A 652 3.38 16.02 1.88
CA GLY A 652 4.45 16.94 1.47
C GLY A 652 5.65 17.05 2.43
N ALA A 653 5.61 16.42 3.61
CA ALA A 653 6.71 16.53 4.59
C ALA A 653 8.03 15.90 4.10
N HIS A 654 7.96 14.77 3.38
CA HIS A 654 9.14 14.15 2.76
C HIS A 654 9.84 15.09 1.78
N ASP A 655 9.09 15.63 0.82
CA ASP A 655 9.67 16.46 -0.24
C ASP A 655 10.31 17.72 0.32
N LYS A 656 9.71 18.30 1.38
CA LYS A 656 10.29 19.44 2.08
C LYS A 656 11.66 19.12 2.69
N ILE A 657 11.75 18.04 3.47
CA ILE A 657 13.01 17.61 4.12
C ILE A 657 14.09 17.31 3.07
N LEU A 658 13.72 16.61 1.99
CA LEU A 658 14.66 16.26 0.92
C LEU A 658 15.16 17.50 0.18
N LYS A 659 14.27 18.45 -0.07
CA LYS A 659 14.62 19.72 -0.72
C LYS A 659 15.58 20.53 0.17
N GLU A 660 15.26 20.67 1.44
CA GLU A 660 16.07 21.38 2.44
C GLU A 660 17.50 20.81 2.56
N PHE A 661 17.62 19.48 2.63
CA PHE A 661 18.92 18.82 2.65
C PHE A 661 19.68 18.92 1.31
N SER A 662 18.96 18.79 0.18
CA SER A 662 19.54 18.89 -1.16
C SER A 662 20.06 20.29 -1.48
N GLU A 663 19.38 21.34 -1.01
CA GLU A 663 19.75 22.75 -1.20
C GLU A 663 20.89 23.19 -0.27
N GLY A 664 21.32 22.32 0.64
CA GLY A 664 22.42 22.60 1.57
C GLY A 664 22.01 23.41 2.79
N HIS A 665 20.71 23.53 3.08
CA HIS A 665 20.24 24.17 4.29
C HIS A 665 20.52 23.32 5.54
N ALA A 666 20.57 21.99 5.41
CA ALA A 666 20.87 21.04 6.47
C ALA A 666 22.13 20.23 6.22
N ASP A 667 22.97 20.08 7.24
CA ASP A 667 24.29 19.44 7.18
C ASP A 667 24.19 17.91 7.32
N ILE A 668 23.35 17.45 8.25
CA ILE A 668 23.22 16.04 8.60
C ILE A 668 21.78 15.57 8.37
N LEU A 669 21.63 14.56 7.52
CA LEU A 669 20.37 13.82 7.36
C LEU A 669 20.42 12.52 8.17
N LEU A 670 19.75 12.52 9.31
CA LEU A 670 19.62 11.34 10.17
C LEU A 670 18.32 10.61 9.85
N GLY A 671 18.39 9.32 9.56
CA GLY A 671 17.17 8.56 9.32
C GLY A 671 17.29 7.06 9.44
N THR A 672 16.14 6.43 9.22
CA THR A 672 16.03 4.97 9.13
C THR A 672 16.26 4.53 7.68
N GLN A 673 15.82 3.34 7.30
CA GLN A 673 15.97 2.81 5.94
C GLN A 673 15.40 3.72 4.82
N MET A 674 14.62 4.75 5.14
CA MET A 674 14.15 5.73 4.15
C MET A 674 15.28 6.56 3.54
N VAL A 675 16.34 6.87 4.29
CA VAL A 675 17.49 7.66 3.76
C VAL A 675 18.37 6.84 2.82
N ALA A 676 18.23 5.50 2.86
CA ALA A 676 19.00 4.58 2.05
C ALA A 676 18.48 4.42 0.60
N LYS A 677 17.24 4.84 0.30
CA LYS A 677 16.50 4.42 -0.90
C LYS A 677 16.20 5.57 -1.84
N GLY A 678 16.43 5.37 -3.14
CA GLY A 678 15.93 6.23 -4.21
C GLY A 678 16.23 7.74 -4.14
N LEU A 679 17.15 8.18 -3.28
CA LEU A 679 17.57 9.59 -3.16
C LEU A 679 18.96 9.80 -3.76
N ASP A 680 19.12 10.88 -4.51
CA ASP A 680 20.38 11.23 -5.14
C ASP A 680 20.81 12.64 -4.71
N PHE A 681 21.94 12.75 -4.01
CA PHE A 681 22.47 14.01 -3.50
C PHE A 681 23.94 14.13 -3.90
N SER A 682 24.26 15.05 -4.80
CA SER A 682 25.62 15.26 -5.30
C SER A 682 26.60 15.74 -4.22
N ARG A 683 26.10 16.40 -3.17
CA ARG A 683 26.90 16.97 -2.07
C ARG A 683 27.27 15.97 -0.97
N VAL A 684 26.76 14.74 -1.01
CA VAL A 684 26.95 13.75 0.08
C VAL A 684 28.25 12.97 -0.12
N THR A 685 29.16 13.11 0.84
CA THR A 685 30.50 12.49 0.80
C THR A 685 30.77 11.57 1.99
N LEU A 686 29.96 11.63 3.04
CA LEU A 686 30.06 10.73 4.19
C LEU A 686 28.73 10.06 4.49
N VAL A 687 28.79 8.74 4.69
CA VAL A 687 27.67 7.94 5.19
C VAL A 687 28.11 7.19 6.45
N GLY A 688 27.42 7.44 7.57
CA GLY A 688 27.66 6.73 8.83
C GLY A 688 26.53 5.76 9.17
N VAL A 689 26.84 4.50 9.41
CA VAL A 689 25.89 3.52 9.97
C VAL A 689 26.12 3.43 11.47
N ILE A 690 25.11 3.82 12.24
CA ILE A 690 25.20 3.88 13.70
C ILE A 690 25.25 2.47 14.32
N SER A 691 24.49 1.52 13.77
CA SER A 691 24.61 0.10 14.11
C SER A 691 24.09 -0.77 12.96
N ALA A 692 24.91 -1.73 12.53
CA ALA A 692 24.53 -2.77 11.58
C ALA A 692 23.83 -3.97 12.24
N ASP A 693 23.94 -4.11 13.57
CA ASP A 693 23.63 -5.34 14.31
C ASP A 693 22.12 -5.62 14.40
N THR A 694 21.31 -4.57 14.53
CA THR A 694 19.86 -4.67 14.80
C THR A 694 19.15 -5.60 13.82
N GLN A 695 19.53 -5.57 12.55
CA GLN A 695 18.92 -6.37 11.50
C GLN A 695 19.63 -7.70 11.29
N LEU A 696 20.96 -7.71 11.44
CA LEU A 696 21.78 -8.92 11.31
C LEU A 696 21.39 -9.99 12.33
N LEU A 697 21.06 -9.58 13.56
CA LEU A 697 20.74 -10.48 14.68
C LEU A 697 19.24 -10.84 14.79
N LEU A 698 18.40 -10.43 13.84
CA LEU A 698 16.99 -10.84 13.86
C LEU A 698 16.88 -12.36 13.58
N PRO A 699 16.04 -13.10 14.31
CA PRO A 699 15.82 -14.54 14.13
C PRO A 699 14.97 -14.83 12.88
N ASP A 700 15.47 -14.42 11.73
CA ASP A 700 14.89 -14.59 10.40
C ASP A 700 16.03 -14.99 9.45
N PHE A 701 15.82 -16.03 8.65
CA PHE A 701 16.86 -16.50 7.72
C PHE A 701 17.19 -15.47 6.63
N ARG A 702 16.33 -14.47 6.41
CA ARG A 702 16.58 -13.37 5.47
C ARG A 702 17.33 -12.19 6.08
N SER A 703 17.65 -12.23 7.37
CA SER A 703 18.32 -11.13 8.08
C SER A 703 19.64 -10.75 7.42
N VAL A 704 20.46 -11.75 7.07
CA VAL A 704 21.78 -11.54 6.45
C VAL A 704 21.64 -10.90 5.06
N GLU A 705 20.83 -11.48 4.17
CA GLU A 705 20.51 -10.91 2.85
C GLU A 705 20.07 -9.44 2.95
N ARG A 706 19.14 -9.14 3.86
CA ARG A 706 18.62 -7.78 3.97
C ARG A 706 19.61 -6.81 4.60
N THR A 707 20.49 -7.27 5.49
CA THR A 707 21.59 -6.46 6.01
C THR A 707 22.57 -6.13 4.89
N PHE A 708 22.98 -7.12 4.10
CA PHE A 708 23.83 -6.92 2.92
C PHE A 708 23.22 -5.90 1.95
N GLN A 709 21.94 -6.08 1.60
CA GLN A 709 21.20 -5.16 0.72
C GLN A 709 21.19 -3.74 1.25
N LEU A 710 20.88 -3.55 2.54
CA LEU A 710 20.81 -2.23 3.17
C LEU A 710 22.19 -1.56 3.20
N MET A 711 23.22 -2.27 3.68
CA MET A 711 24.57 -1.70 3.80
C MET A 711 25.13 -1.31 2.42
N THR A 712 24.93 -2.14 1.40
CA THR A 712 25.36 -1.84 0.02
C THR A 712 24.63 -0.63 -0.57
N GLN A 713 23.30 -0.53 -0.35
CA GLN A 713 22.52 0.62 -0.82
C GLN A 713 22.94 1.93 -0.15
N VAL A 714 23.20 1.87 1.16
CA VAL A 714 23.62 2.99 2.00
C VAL A 714 25.02 3.44 1.59
N ALA A 715 25.95 2.50 1.41
CA ALA A 715 27.28 2.79 0.88
C ALA A 715 27.18 3.49 -0.47
N GLY A 716 26.31 3.03 -1.37
CA GLY A 716 26.05 3.62 -2.67
C GLY A 716 25.46 5.05 -2.69
N ARG A 717 25.23 5.68 -1.53
CA ARG A 717 24.81 7.08 -1.42
C ARG A 717 25.97 8.07 -1.32
N ALA A 718 27.15 7.62 -0.91
CA ALA A 718 28.34 8.47 -0.84
C ALA A 718 29.05 8.56 -2.21
N GLY A 719 29.60 9.74 -2.51
CA GLY A 719 30.56 9.92 -3.61
C GLY A 719 29.94 9.80 -5.00
N ARG A 720 28.86 10.53 -5.26
CA ARG A 720 28.18 10.61 -6.57
C ARG A 720 28.59 11.85 -7.39
N SER A 721 29.70 12.45 -7.01
CA SER A 721 30.32 13.59 -7.65
C SER A 721 31.81 13.29 -7.86
N ALA A 722 32.59 14.25 -8.37
CA ALA A 722 34.04 14.07 -8.48
C ALA A 722 34.74 13.78 -7.14
N ILE A 723 34.06 14.06 -6.02
CA ILE A 723 34.60 13.87 -4.67
C ILE A 723 34.33 12.42 -4.23
N PRO A 724 35.39 11.65 -3.88
CA PRO A 724 35.22 10.28 -3.40
C PRO A 724 34.45 10.26 -2.09
N GLY A 725 33.51 9.32 -1.98
CA GLY A 725 32.73 9.11 -0.78
C GLY A 725 33.42 8.19 0.22
N GLU A 726 33.09 8.35 1.49
CA GLU A 726 33.51 7.48 2.58
C GLU A 726 32.29 6.94 3.34
N VAL A 727 32.40 5.71 3.83
CA VAL A 727 31.35 5.03 4.57
C VAL A 727 31.95 4.44 5.84
N VAL A 728 31.37 4.74 6.99
CA VAL A 728 31.76 4.14 8.28
C VAL A 728 30.63 3.26 8.78
N ILE A 729 30.91 1.98 8.96
CA ILE A 729 29.94 1.00 9.48
C ILE A 729 30.34 0.58 10.88
N GLN A 730 29.48 0.86 11.85
CA GLN A 730 29.70 0.47 13.24
C GLN A 730 28.93 -0.80 13.59
N THR A 731 29.58 -1.75 14.26
CA THR A 731 28.99 -3.04 14.59
C THR A 731 29.70 -3.68 15.79
N TYR A 732 28.98 -4.54 16.52
CA TYR A 732 29.56 -5.47 17.49
C TYR A 732 29.88 -6.84 16.86
N GLN A 733 29.54 -7.04 15.58
CA GLN A 733 29.68 -8.27 14.82
C GLN A 733 30.62 -8.06 13.62
N SER A 734 31.79 -7.48 13.87
CA SER A 734 32.80 -7.13 12.85
C SER A 734 33.21 -8.33 11.98
N ASN A 735 33.27 -9.52 12.56
CA ASN A 735 33.67 -10.77 11.88
C ASN A 735 32.56 -11.41 11.01
N SER A 736 31.40 -10.76 10.85
CA SER A 736 30.32 -11.31 10.02
C SER A 736 30.74 -11.39 8.55
N TYR A 737 30.61 -12.58 7.92
CA TYR A 737 30.90 -12.77 6.49
C TYR A 737 30.10 -11.79 5.60
N CYS A 738 28.88 -11.44 6.01
CA CYS A 738 28.04 -10.45 5.35
C CYS A 738 28.75 -9.09 5.21
N LEU A 739 29.43 -8.63 6.26
CA LEU A 739 30.06 -7.30 6.28
C LEU A 739 31.41 -7.32 5.53
N HIS A 740 32.11 -8.45 5.51
CA HIS A 740 33.31 -8.62 4.68
C HIS A 740 33.02 -8.50 3.18
N HIS A 741 31.92 -9.09 2.71
CA HIS A 741 31.49 -8.93 1.31
C HIS A 741 31.00 -7.51 0.98
N VAL A 742 30.43 -6.80 1.97
CA VAL A 742 30.09 -5.36 1.81
C VAL A 742 31.36 -4.53 1.63
N LEU A 743 32.41 -4.76 2.43
CA LEU A 743 33.68 -4.03 2.35
C LEU A 743 34.33 -4.12 0.97
N THR A 744 34.32 -5.32 0.38
CA THR A 744 34.97 -5.63 -0.91
C THR A 744 34.07 -5.38 -2.12
N HIS A 745 32.82 -4.98 -1.90
CA HIS A 745 31.78 -4.90 -2.94
C HIS A 745 31.58 -6.22 -3.71
N ASP A 746 31.92 -7.36 -3.11
CA ASP A 746 31.84 -8.69 -3.74
C ASP A 746 30.45 -9.32 -3.57
N PHE A 747 29.54 -8.89 -4.44
CA PHE A 747 28.20 -9.45 -4.49
C PHE A 747 28.19 -10.92 -4.96
N LYS A 748 29.08 -11.33 -5.86
CA LYS A 748 29.02 -12.67 -6.46
C LYS A 748 29.33 -13.73 -5.41
N SER A 749 30.36 -13.49 -4.61
CA SER A 749 30.76 -14.39 -3.53
C SER A 749 29.71 -14.42 -2.42
N PHE A 750 29.16 -13.27 -2.01
CA PHE A 750 28.07 -13.23 -1.04
C PHE A 750 26.86 -14.09 -1.46
N TYR A 751 26.39 -13.93 -2.70
CA TYR A 751 25.22 -14.68 -3.17
C TYR A 751 25.52 -16.17 -3.31
N LYS A 752 26.74 -16.53 -3.70
CA LYS A 752 27.15 -17.94 -3.76
C LYS A 752 27.09 -18.59 -2.38
N GLU A 753 27.75 -17.98 -1.39
CA GLU A 753 27.82 -18.47 -0.02
C GLU A 753 26.43 -18.55 0.64
N GLU A 754 25.61 -17.49 0.53
CA GLU A 754 24.26 -17.46 1.10
C GLU A 754 23.30 -18.43 0.37
N LEU A 755 23.44 -18.63 -0.95
CA LEU A 755 22.66 -19.65 -1.66
C LEU A 755 23.04 -21.07 -1.24
N GLU A 756 24.30 -21.33 -0.88
CA GLU A 756 24.73 -22.63 -0.34
C GLU A 756 24.09 -22.90 1.01
N TYR A 757 24.18 -21.96 1.97
CA TYR A 757 23.49 -22.07 3.27
C TYR A 757 21.98 -22.30 3.12
N ARG A 758 21.31 -21.56 2.22
CA ARG A 758 19.87 -21.74 2.00
C ARG A 758 19.52 -23.06 1.35
N ARG A 759 20.42 -23.64 0.54
CA ARG A 759 20.23 -24.96 -0.06
C ARG A 759 20.28 -26.05 0.99
N GLU A 760 21.31 -26.03 1.85
CA GLU A 760 21.49 -27.01 2.93
C GLU A 760 20.31 -27.03 3.91
N LEU A 761 19.80 -25.85 4.26
CA LEU A 761 18.70 -25.71 5.22
C LEU A 761 17.29 -25.73 4.59
N ASN A 762 17.20 -26.02 3.28
CA ASN A 762 15.97 -26.04 2.50
C ASN A 762 15.13 -24.75 2.66
N TYR A 763 15.77 -23.59 2.55
CA TYR A 763 15.12 -22.27 2.53
C TYR A 763 14.92 -21.74 1.11
N PRO A 764 14.00 -20.78 0.91
CA PRO A 764 13.84 -20.07 -0.35
C PRO A 764 15.17 -19.47 -0.83
N PRO A 765 15.57 -19.68 -2.09
CA PRO A 765 14.70 -20.02 -3.22
C PRO A 765 14.56 -21.51 -3.55
N PHE A 766 15.14 -22.43 -2.77
CA PHE A 766 15.10 -23.88 -3.02
C PHE A 766 13.83 -24.56 -2.54
N SER A 767 13.12 -23.92 -1.60
CA SER A 767 11.78 -24.31 -1.16
C SER A 767 10.78 -23.16 -1.35
N ARG A 768 9.48 -23.48 -1.28
CA ARG A 768 8.40 -22.51 -1.01
C ARG A 768 8.08 -22.56 0.47
N LEU A 769 7.86 -21.40 1.08
CA LEU A 769 7.44 -21.32 2.47
C LEU A 769 5.97 -20.93 2.52
N ILE A 770 5.19 -21.63 3.34
CA ILE A 770 3.79 -21.29 3.57
C ILE A 770 3.57 -21.21 5.08
N LEU A 771 3.18 -20.04 5.56
CA LEU A 771 2.86 -19.80 6.96
C LEU A 771 1.34 -19.85 7.15
N ILE A 772 0.89 -20.79 7.98
CA ILE A 772 -0.52 -20.99 8.29
C ILE A 772 -0.77 -20.50 9.72
N GLU A 773 -1.46 -19.38 9.85
CA GLU A 773 -1.63 -18.65 11.10
C GLU A 773 -3.08 -18.72 11.62
N PHE A 774 -3.25 -18.98 12.91
CA PHE A 774 -4.52 -19.05 13.62
C PHE A 774 -4.60 -17.94 14.66
N LYS A 775 -5.71 -17.20 14.68
CA LYS A 775 -5.94 -16.08 15.62
C LYS A 775 -7.27 -16.21 16.33
N GLY A 776 -7.30 -16.10 17.66
CA GLY A 776 -8.54 -16.20 18.45
C GLY A 776 -8.42 -15.53 19.81
N LYS A 777 -9.56 -15.25 20.47
CA LYS A 777 -9.57 -14.56 21.77
C LYS A 777 -9.12 -15.44 22.94
N ARG A 778 -9.29 -16.75 22.84
CA ARG A 778 -8.93 -17.73 23.87
C ARG A 778 -7.83 -18.62 23.33
N GLU A 779 -6.72 -18.73 24.06
CA GLU A 779 -5.55 -19.50 23.63
C GLU A 779 -5.86 -20.99 23.44
N ILE A 780 -6.58 -21.60 24.39
CA ILE A 780 -6.96 -23.02 24.35
C ILE A 780 -7.75 -23.33 23.06
N ASP A 781 -8.66 -22.44 22.65
CA ASP A 781 -9.37 -22.62 21.37
C ASP A 781 -8.40 -22.58 20.20
N VAL A 782 -7.52 -21.57 20.15
CA VAL A 782 -6.54 -21.42 19.07
C VAL A 782 -5.66 -22.67 18.97
N MET A 783 -5.14 -23.17 20.08
CA MET A 783 -4.31 -24.37 20.15
C MET A 783 -5.05 -25.61 19.64
N ASN A 784 -6.30 -25.82 20.07
CA ASN A 784 -7.13 -26.93 19.59
C ASN A 784 -7.36 -26.88 18.07
N HIS A 785 -7.60 -25.69 17.53
CA HIS A 785 -7.78 -25.48 16.09
C HIS A 785 -6.48 -25.76 15.30
N VAL A 786 -5.33 -25.30 15.80
CA VAL A 786 -4.03 -25.50 15.15
C VAL A 786 -3.63 -26.97 15.18
N LEU A 787 -3.76 -27.65 16.33
CA LEU A 787 -3.46 -29.07 16.48
C LEU A 787 -4.32 -29.93 15.54
N ARG A 788 -5.62 -29.62 15.43
CA ARG A 788 -6.51 -30.32 14.50
C ARG A 788 -6.07 -30.14 13.05
N PHE A 789 -5.73 -28.91 12.65
CA PHE A 789 -5.27 -28.64 11.29
C PHE A 789 -3.93 -29.33 11.00
N ALA A 790 -2.98 -29.30 11.95
CA ALA A 790 -1.70 -30.00 11.83
C ALA A 790 -1.88 -31.52 11.64
N SER A 791 -2.81 -32.13 12.38
CA SER A 791 -3.16 -33.55 12.22
C SER A 791 -3.72 -33.84 10.82
N LEU A 792 -4.64 -33.01 10.32
CA LEU A 792 -5.19 -33.17 8.97
C LEU A 792 -4.12 -33.00 7.88
N LEU A 793 -3.18 -32.07 8.09
CA LEU A 793 -2.07 -31.86 7.16
C LEU A 793 -1.11 -33.06 7.14
N LYS A 794 -0.78 -33.63 8.31
CA LYS A 794 0.07 -34.84 8.42
C LYS A 794 -0.56 -36.07 7.76
N GLN A 795 -1.89 -36.17 7.72
CA GLN A 795 -2.59 -37.26 7.03
C GLN A 795 -2.47 -37.17 5.50
N GLN A 796 -2.20 -35.98 4.96
CA GLN A 796 -1.91 -35.81 3.54
C GLN A 796 -0.44 -36.20 3.34
N ASN A 797 -0.17 -37.43 2.89
CA ASN A 797 1.17 -38.00 2.68
C ASN A 797 2.17 -36.96 2.14
N SER A 798 3.03 -36.41 3.00
CA SER A 798 3.57 -35.08 2.80
C SER A 798 4.98 -35.11 2.23
N ALA A 799 5.11 -34.78 0.95
CA ALA A 799 6.38 -34.47 0.28
C ALA A 799 7.04 -33.14 0.77
N PHE A 800 6.57 -32.59 1.87
CA PHE A 800 6.94 -31.27 2.41
C PHE A 800 7.23 -31.36 3.92
N ILE A 801 8.07 -30.45 4.41
CA ILE A 801 8.47 -30.39 5.82
C ILE A 801 7.47 -29.51 6.56
N THR A 802 6.99 -29.96 7.71
CA THR A 802 6.08 -29.18 8.57
C THR A 802 6.78 -28.85 9.89
N LEU A 803 6.84 -27.57 10.25
CA LEU A 803 7.36 -27.07 11.52
C LEU A 803 6.24 -26.48 12.37
N GLY A 804 6.37 -26.61 13.68
CA GLY A 804 5.29 -26.31 14.63
C GLY A 804 4.29 -27.47 14.75
N PRO A 805 3.11 -27.25 15.35
CA PRO A 805 2.55 -25.94 15.70
C PRO A 805 3.28 -25.23 16.84
N ALA A 806 3.44 -23.91 16.73
CA ALA A 806 4.12 -23.08 17.72
C ALA A 806 3.40 -21.73 17.89
N PRO A 807 3.54 -21.05 19.05
CA PRO A 807 3.10 -19.67 19.19
C PRO A 807 3.85 -18.77 18.19
N ALA A 808 3.15 -17.79 17.61
CA ALA A 808 3.80 -16.80 16.74
C ALA A 808 4.80 -15.94 17.55
N THR A 809 5.81 -15.35 16.91
CA THR A 809 6.83 -14.53 17.58
C THR A 809 6.22 -13.45 18.48
N ILE A 810 5.13 -12.83 18.01
CA ILE A 810 4.23 -12.06 18.88
C ILE A 810 3.00 -12.93 19.16
N ALA A 811 3.04 -13.62 20.31
CA ALA A 811 2.04 -14.61 20.70
C ALA A 811 0.63 -14.04 20.91
N ARG A 812 0.50 -12.73 21.22
CA ARG A 812 -0.80 -12.07 21.41
C ARG A 812 -0.82 -10.71 20.71
N LEU A 813 -1.91 -10.39 20.02
CA LEU A 813 -2.04 -9.12 19.30
C LEU A 813 -3.48 -8.65 19.26
N LYS A 814 -3.73 -7.40 19.70
CA LYS A 814 -5.08 -6.82 19.77
C LYS A 814 -6.08 -7.73 20.51
N GLY A 815 -5.63 -8.37 21.59
CA GLY A 815 -6.44 -9.29 22.40
C GLY A 815 -6.58 -10.70 21.83
N MET A 816 -5.93 -10.99 20.70
CA MET A 816 -6.03 -12.28 20.01
C MET A 816 -4.72 -13.07 20.17
N TYR A 817 -4.79 -14.28 20.69
CA TYR A 817 -3.69 -15.25 20.69
C TYR A 817 -3.41 -15.73 19.27
N ARG A 818 -2.14 -15.94 18.96
CA ARG A 818 -1.62 -16.25 17.62
C ARG A 818 -0.72 -17.48 17.68
N TRP A 819 -1.08 -18.49 16.90
CA TRP A 819 -0.29 -19.71 16.70
C TRP A 819 -0.11 -19.96 15.20
N HIS A 820 0.97 -20.63 14.82
CA HIS A 820 1.23 -20.92 13.42
C HIS A 820 1.77 -22.32 13.18
N ILE A 821 1.71 -22.73 11.91
CA ILE A 821 2.40 -23.87 11.32
C ILE A 821 3.18 -23.33 10.12
N VAL A 822 4.42 -23.79 9.96
CA VAL A 822 5.25 -23.43 8.80
C VAL A 822 5.41 -24.66 7.94
N VAL A 823 5.07 -24.56 6.66
CA VAL A 823 5.27 -25.61 5.67
C VAL A 823 6.41 -25.20 4.75
N LYS A 824 7.41 -26.08 4.61
CA LYS A 824 8.48 -25.95 3.61
C LYS A 824 8.26 -26.99 2.50
N ASP A 825 7.95 -26.51 1.31
CA ASP A 825 7.78 -27.32 0.11
C ASP A 825 9.05 -27.30 -0.74
N VAL A 826 9.79 -28.40 -0.82
CA VAL A 826 11.10 -28.45 -1.49
C VAL A 826 10.91 -28.57 -3.01
N LYS A 827 11.44 -27.61 -3.77
CA LYS A 827 11.17 -27.51 -5.22
C LYS A 827 11.77 -28.66 -6.05
N SER A 828 12.78 -29.38 -5.56
CA SER A 828 13.28 -30.57 -6.23
C SER A 828 12.30 -31.74 -6.15
N ILE A 829 11.47 -31.78 -5.09
CA ILE A 829 10.49 -32.85 -4.85
C ILE A 829 9.11 -32.47 -5.44
N ASP A 830 8.71 -31.20 -5.32
CA ASP A 830 7.49 -30.65 -5.92
C ASP A 830 7.81 -29.40 -6.77
N PRO A 831 8.31 -29.57 -8.01
CA PRO A 831 8.68 -28.44 -8.87
C PRO A 831 7.53 -27.49 -9.17
N SER A 832 6.29 -27.98 -9.25
CA SER A 832 5.11 -27.17 -9.56
C SER A 832 4.45 -26.57 -8.31
N GLY A 833 4.66 -27.17 -7.13
CA GLY A 833 3.94 -26.83 -5.90
C GLY A 833 2.52 -27.41 -5.86
N GLN A 834 2.17 -28.31 -6.78
CA GLN A 834 0.83 -28.86 -6.88
C GLN A 834 0.51 -29.81 -5.73
N ARG A 835 1.50 -30.59 -5.23
CA ARG A 835 1.27 -31.54 -4.14
C ARG A 835 1.00 -30.82 -2.84
N VAL A 836 1.82 -29.81 -2.51
CA VAL A 836 1.58 -28.99 -1.30
C VAL A 836 0.25 -28.24 -1.40
N HIS A 837 -0.09 -27.74 -2.60
CA HIS A 837 -1.36 -27.04 -2.82
C HIS A 837 -2.58 -27.94 -2.63
N GLN A 838 -2.54 -29.16 -3.17
CA GLN A 838 -3.57 -30.17 -2.98
C GLN A 838 -3.70 -30.58 -1.50
N ALA A 839 -2.57 -30.77 -0.80
CA ALA A 839 -2.56 -31.13 0.61
C ALA A 839 -3.20 -30.05 1.48
N ILE A 840 -2.81 -28.78 1.29
CA ILE A 840 -3.39 -27.65 2.04
C ILE A 840 -4.87 -27.46 1.69
N THR A 841 -5.23 -27.52 0.41
CA THR A 841 -6.63 -27.40 -0.03
C THR A 841 -7.50 -28.51 0.57
N SER A 842 -7.01 -29.75 0.60
CA SER A 842 -7.72 -30.89 1.18
C SER A 842 -7.85 -30.76 2.70
N ALA A 843 -6.77 -30.36 3.38
CA ALA A 843 -6.79 -30.08 4.81
C ALA A 843 -7.76 -28.95 5.16
N MET A 844 -7.83 -27.87 4.35
CA MET A 844 -8.80 -26.78 4.53
C MET A 844 -10.24 -27.26 4.39
N LYS A 845 -10.54 -28.10 3.38
CA LYS A 845 -11.87 -28.68 3.17
C LYS A 845 -12.28 -29.56 4.36
N ALA A 846 -11.41 -30.48 4.79
CA ALA A 846 -11.66 -31.35 5.92
C ALA A 846 -11.79 -30.57 7.24
N TYR A 847 -10.94 -29.56 7.44
CA TYR A 847 -11.00 -28.66 8.59
C TYR A 847 -12.32 -27.89 8.64
N GLY A 848 -12.79 -27.34 7.53
CA GLY A 848 -14.07 -26.63 7.44
C GLY A 848 -15.29 -27.50 7.77
N GLN A 849 -15.20 -28.81 7.53
CA GLN A 849 -16.24 -29.79 7.88
C GLN A 849 -16.16 -30.25 9.35
N SER A 850 -15.02 -30.06 10.00
CA SER A 850 -14.79 -30.51 11.37
C SER A 850 -15.67 -29.80 12.41
N THR A 851 -15.98 -30.50 13.50
CA THR A 851 -16.73 -29.95 14.65
C THR A 851 -16.03 -28.75 15.29
N VAL A 852 -14.69 -28.75 15.28
CA VAL A 852 -13.84 -27.66 15.80
C VAL A 852 -14.07 -26.37 15.01
N SER A 853 -14.06 -26.44 13.68
CA SER A 853 -14.29 -25.25 12.84
C SER A 853 -15.70 -24.67 12.96
N ARG A 854 -16.71 -25.45 13.36
CA ARG A 854 -18.11 -24.96 13.48
C ARG A 854 -18.28 -23.89 14.55
N LYS A 855 -17.39 -23.84 15.57
CA LYS A 855 -17.44 -22.85 16.66
C LYS A 855 -17.07 -21.42 16.21
N LYS A 856 -16.50 -21.23 15.01
CA LYS A 856 -16.10 -19.92 14.41
C LYS A 856 -15.36 -18.95 15.34
N SER A 857 -14.69 -19.46 16.38
CA SER A 857 -13.97 -18.67 17.39
C SER A 857 -12.56 -18.24 16.95
N VAL A 858 -12.00 -18.91 15.94
CA VAL A 858 -10.63 -18.74 15.46
C VAL A 858 -10.62 -18.40 13.97
N LYS A 859 -9.82 -17.40 13.60
CA LYS A 859 -9.55 -17.01 12.21
C LYS A 859 -8.30 -17.70 11.70
N LEU A 860 -8.43 -18.40 10.57
CA LEU A 860 -7.32 -18.98 9.80
C LEU A 860 -6.84 -17.97 8.74
N VAL A 861 -5.54 -17.80 8.60
CA VAL A 861 -4.89 -16.99 7.56
C VAL A 861 -3.72 -17.78 7.00
N ILE A 862 -3.62 -17.85 5.66
CA ILE A 862 -2.49 -18.48 4.98
C ILE A 862 -1.67 -17.37 4.32
N ASP A 863 -0.36 -17.43 4.50
CA ASP A 863 0.61 -16.53 3.90
C ASP A 863 1.62 -17.35 3.10
N VAL A 864 1.46 -17.31 1.78
CA VAL A 864 2.33 -18.01 0.84
C VAL A 864 3.52 -17.12 0.51
N ASP A 865 4.72 -17.67 0.56
CA ASP A 865 6.00 -16.95 0.44
C ASP A 865 6.08 -15.76 1.40
N PRO A 866 6.06 -16.01 2.72
CA PRO A 866 6.22 -14.96 3.72
C PRO A 866 7.63 -14.39 3.61
N ILE A 867 7.73 -13.06 3.59
CA ILE A 867 9.04 -12.39 3.61
C ILE A 867 9.57 -12.19 5.04
N GLY A 868 8.82 -12.56 6.07
CA GLY A 868 9.30 -12.60 7.45
C GLY A 868 8.45 -13.53 8.31
N MET A 869 9.02 -14.01 9.41
CA MET A 869 8.39 -15.00 10.30
C MET A 869 7.69 -14.39 11.53
N MET A 870 7.80 -13.06 11.70
CA MET A 870 7.27 -12.28 12.84
C MET A 870 5.84 -11.75 12.65
#